data_AF-A0A7Z2VMI6-F1
#
_entry.id   AF-A0A7Z2VMI6-F1
#
_cell.length_a   1.000
_cell.length_b   1.000
_cell.length_c   1.000
_cell.angle_alpha   90.00
_cell.angle_beta   90.00
_cell.angle_gamma   90.00
#
_symmetry.space_group_name_H-M   'P 1'
#
loop_
_entity.id
_entity.type
_entity.pdbx_description
1 polymer ?
#
loop_
_entity_poly.entity_id
_entity_poly.type
_entity_poly.pdbx_seq_one_letter_code
_entity_poly.pdbx_strand_id
1 'polypeptide(L)'
;MEEKRKRIGIIATRNDPVLLYAVRELKRYLNASASLEAEEREEPTEERYDGYIELVIGHSLPNFSFGIEPGFDSGTGKPVLRLTGRDATGVLHAVYTFLEEMGIVFDISGPVVTKSFEYDKIWDLKEFVVPAVKWRGIRQHINFPMDISSYSLPDAREYICNLARLRMNCITFHSYPGQWYDLPSGELAGNFFYGQRYPIPRQLSPYIANENLFCIPEIERHDEDAPSKSQAAIQWLGAVMQEAKAVGLKVRFSVELRDHLDRAGLEICDRILALYPLIDELELITQECGTWAYPVLPARELEGLIAELFGPEVLEDGAIRRILAEACRETDEDTKAFINAGIWQLPGTLKELSNHIRLANELLASREERTVPELALGLYATDHSTLKIIRRILETHMPADVRCSLLPAHGARAVENSLKAMEVDRELMRNCMIYSWVEFDGNMYLQQNAVEGIGQLLKFLTTSQDNKQIYGINLNHWRTAENKTAAKYGSLTMIRGYIEPEEFYESYAQSLGIADTPRYASAMALLDETDDQVRNRLSNIGFCFADCWWNGRLGYFGAYEPQRITTIREEYKRVLELFQTCRIDTATANGSNDLELIANRIECTLIHLNMVEVMTQLQAVCGSLPPGTLSEAQKHDVISVCTRALGYCDEYMEHYCRILPDRGSEGTVISYYHTLPSVIHKIMELYVTGSIEESKPDSHADAPPSPAI
;
A
#
# COMPACT_ATOMS: atom_id res chain seq x y z
N MET A 1 13.25 -10.78 -48.26
CA MET A 1 12.13 -11.70 -48.01
C MET A 1 11.67 -11.41 -46.61
N GLU A 2 10.46 -10.87 -46.41
CA GLU A 2 9.85 -10.81 -45.08
C GLU A 2 9.63 -12.26 -44.61
N GLU A 3 10.16 -12.58 -43.43
CA GLU A 3 9.94 -13.87 -42.80
C GLU A 3 8.45 -13.99 -42.47
N LYS A 4 7.80 -15.06 -42.94
CA LYS A 4 6.36 -15.23 -42.78
C LYS A 4 6.06 -15.44 -41.28
N ARG A 5 5.28 -14.53 -40.67
CA ARG A 5 4.83 -14.65 -39.28
C ARG A 5 4.13 -15.99 -39.04
N LYS A 6 4.43 -16.62 -37.92
CA LYS A 6 3.75 -17.83 -37.44
C LYS A 6 2.37 -17.47 -36.92
N ARG A 7 1.34 -18.19 -37.35
CA ARG A 7 -0.05 -17.88 -37.02
C ARG A 7 -0.53 -18.75 -35.87
N ILE A 8 -1.00 -18.12 -34.80
CA ILE A 8 -1.52 -18.77 -33.59
C ILE A 8 -3.02 -18.50 -33.49
N GLY A 9 -3.82 -19.55 -33.31
CA GLY A 9 -5.25 -19.43 -32.99
C GLY A 9 -5.47 -19.39 -31.49
N ILE A 10 -6.22 -18.41 -30.98
CA ILE A 10 -6.63 -18.32 -29.57
C ILE A 10 -8.07 -18.80 -29.44
N ILE A 11 -8.32 -19.80 -28.61
CA ILE A 11 -9.63 -20.41 -28.40
C ILE A 11 -10.06 -20.15 -26.95
N ALA A 12 -11.24 -19.57 -26.76
CA ALA A 12 -11.80 -19.29 -25.43
C ALA A 12 -13.34 -19.29 -25.47
N THR A 13 -13.96 -19.61 -24.34
CA THR A 13 -15.41 -19.43 -24.18
C THR A 13 -15.74 -17.94 -23.99
N ARG A 14 -16.80 -17.45 -24.64
CA ARG A 14 -17.09 -16.00 -24.79
C ARG A 14 -18.06 -15.42 -23.75
N ASN A 15 -18.38 -16.15 -22.70
CA ASN A 15 -19.46 -15.76 -21.77
C ASN A 15 -18.96 -15.11 -20.47
N ASP A 16 -17.65 -14.95 -20.29
CA ASP A 16 -17.05 -14.39 -19.08
C ASP A 16 -16.21 -13.14 -19.42
N PRO A 17 -16.48 -11.97 -18.81
CA PRO A 17 -15.74 -10.73 -19.07
C PRO A 17 -14.23 -10.83 -18.82
N VAL A 18 -13.81 -11.59 -17.81
CA VAL A 18 -12.39 -11.75 -17.45
C VAL A 18 -11.69 -12.64 -18.48
N LEU A 19 -12.36 -13.66 -19.01
CA LEU A 19 -11.81 -14.43 -20.14
C LEU A 19 -11.66 -13.58 -21.40
N LEU A 20 -12.63 -12.71 -21.70
CA LEU A 20 -12.52 -11.78 -22.83
C LEU A 20 -11.33 -10.82 -22.65
N TYR A 21 -11.11 -10.34 -21.43
CA TYR A 21 -9.92 -9.56 -21.09
C TYR A 21 -8.63 -10.38 -21.27
N ALA A 22 -8.60 -11.63 -20.81
CA ALA A 22 -7.44 -12.52 -20.95
C ALA A 22 -7.07 -12.78 -22.42
N VAL A 23 -8.08 -13.01 -23.28
CA VAL A 23 -7.89 -13.11 -24.73
C VAL A 23 -7.26 -11.84 -25.31
N ARG A 24 -7.77 -10.67 -24.89
CA ARG A 24 -7.26 -9.37 -25.35
C ARG A 24 -5.80 -9.16 -24.96
N GLU A 25 -5.42 -9.45 -23.72
CA GLU A 25 -4.03 -9.31 -23.25
C GLU A 25 -3.10 -10.31 -23.97
N LEU A 26 -3.49 -11.58 -24.06
CA LEU A 26 -2.70 -12.58 -24.79
C LEU A 26 -2.45 -12.16 -26.24
N LYS A 27 -3.51 -11.72 -26.92
CA LYS A 27 -3.44 -11.22 -28.30
C LYS A 27 -2.58 -9.98 -28.42
N ARG A 28 -2.66 -9.03 -27.48
CA ARG A 28 -1.85 -7.80 -27.45
C ARG A 28 -0.36 -8.14 -27.47
N TYR A 29 0.08 -9.00 -26.56
CA TYR A 29 1.50 -9.29 -26.41
C TYR A 29 2.06 -10.22 -27.49
N LEU A 30 1.30 -11.24 -27.91
CA LEU A 30 1.72 -12.10 -29.02
C LEU A 30 1.86 -11.30 -30.32
N ASN A 31 0.94 -10.37 -30.61
CA ASN A 31 1.01 -9.54 -31.83
C ASN A 31 2.06 -8.42 -31.76
N ALA A 32 2.54 -8.07 -30.56
CA ALA A 32 3.69 -7.18 -30.40
C ALA A 32 5.01 -7.85 -30.83
N SER A 33 5.05 -9.19 -30.88
CA SER A 33 6.17 -9.92 -31.46
C SER A 33 6.20 -9.79 -32.99
N ALA A 34 7.38 -9.49 -33.54
CA ALA A 34 7.60 -9.44 -34.99
C ALA A 34 7.41 -10.79 -35.68
N SER A 35 7.55 -11.91 -34.95
CA SER A 35 7.51 -13.28 -35.51
C SER A 35 6.16 -13.98 -35.43
N LEU A 36 5.20 -13.46 -34.66
CA LEU A 36 3.93 -14.13 -34.34
C LEU A 36 2.73 -13.31 -34.77
N GLU A 37 1.68 -13.94 -35.27
CA GLU A 37 0.38 -13.32 -35.55
C GLU A 37 -0.71 -14.13 -34.81
N ALA A 38 -1.40 -13.50 -33.87
CA ALA A 38 -2.42 -14.14 -33.05
C ALA A 38 -3.83 -13.63 -33.38
N GLU A 39 -4.74 -14.56 -33.66
CA GLU A 39 -6.14 -14.28 -33.97
C GLU A 39 -7.07 -15.17 -33.15
N GLU A 40 -8.23 -14.63 -32.79
CA GLU A 40 -9.27 -15.36 -32.05
C GLU A 40 -10.03 -16.32 -32.95
N ARG A 41 -10.37 -17.50 -32.41
CA ARG A 41 -11.10 -18.57 -33.10
C ARG A 41 -12.10 -19.23 -32.16
N GLU A 42 -13.14 -19.83 -32.74
CA GLU A 42 -14.13 -20.60 -32.00
C GLU A 42 -13.69 -22.05 -31.79
N GLU A 43 -12.99 -22.63 -32.78
CA GLU A 43 -12.50 -24.00 -32.76
C GLU A 43 -11.20 -24.14 -33.59
N PRO A 44 -10.41 -25.20 -33.39
CA PRO A 44 -9.26 -25.52 -34.24
C PRO A 44 -9.71 -25.86 -35.67
N THR A 45 -8.98 -25.39 -36.69
CA THR A 45 -9.25 -25.69 -38.11
C THR A 45 -7.98 -26.18 -38.83
N GLU A 46 -8.11 -27.05 -39.83
CA GLU A 46 -6.93 -27.53 -40.57
C GLU A 46 -6.22 -26.43 -41.38
N GLU A 47 -6.94 -25.37 -41.75
CA GLU A 47 -6.42 -24.33 -42.63
C GLU A 47 -5.83 -23.15 -41.82
N ARG A 48 -4.58 -22.78 -42.15
CA ARG A 48 -3.93 -21.48 -41.90
C ARG A 48 -3.20 -21.25 -40.56
N TYR A 49 -3.23 -22.16 -39.59
CA TYR A 49 -2.54 -21.98 -38.29
C TYR A 49 -1.39 -22.96 -38.05
N ASP A 50 -0.37 -22.48 -37.34
CA ASP A 50 0.81 -23.25 -36.94
C ASP A 50 0.62 -23.94 -35.56
N GLY A 51 -0.25 -23.39 -34.71
CA GLY A 51 -0.63 -23.95 -33.39
C GLY A 51 -1.77 -23.18 -32.72
N TYR A 52 -2.25 -23.70 -31.59
CA TYR A 52 -3.41 -23.15 -30.86
C TYR A 52 -3.14 -22.92 -29.38
N ILE A 53 -3.66 -21.84 -28.82
CA ILE A 53 -3.69 -21.60 -27.37
C ILE A 53 -5.15 -21.65 -26.91
N GLU A 54 -5.47 -22.56 -25.99
CA GLU A 54 -6.80 -22.75 -25.42
C GLU A 54 -6.87 -22.17 -24.01
N LEU A 55 -7.86 -21.33 -23.75
CA LEU A 55 -8.15 -20.76 -22.43
C LEU A 55 -9.30 -21.55 -21.79
N VAL A 56 -9.02 -22.26 -20.70
CA VAL A 56 -9.92 -23.30 -20.16
C VAL A 56 -10.22 -23.07 -18.68
N ILE A 57 -11.50 -22.99 -18.32
CA ILE A 57 -11.92 -23.03 -16.91
C ILE A 57 -12.07 -24.49 -16.47
N GLY A 58 -11.23 -24.90 -15.53
CA GLY A 58 -11.23 -26.22 -14.89
C GLY A 58 -11.83 -26.17 -13.48
N HIS A 59 -13.16 -26.29 -13.37
CA HIS A 59 -13.88 -26.32 -12.09
C HIS A 59 -13.60 -27.54 -11.20
N SER A 60 -12.67 -28.42 -11.56
CA SER A 60 -12.16 -29.51 -10.71
C SER A 60 -10.81 -29.19 -10.07
N LEU A 61 -10.12 -28.13 -10.53
CA LEU A 61 -8.82 -27.74 -10.01
C LEU A 61 -8.92 -27.27 -8.54
N PRO A 62 -7.83 -27.32 -7.75
CA PRO A 62 -7.76 -26.66 -6.45
C PRO A 62 -8.14 -25.17 -6.52
N ASN A 63 -8.69 -24.63 -5.43
CA ASN A 63 -9.06 -23.21 -5.37
C ASN A 63 -7.87 -22.30 -5.71
N PHE A 64 -8.11 -21.25 -6.51
CA PHE A 64 -7.14 -20.26 -6.96
C PHE A 64 -5.99 -20.80 -7.84
N SER A 65 -5.97 -22.11 -8.14
CA SER A 65 -4.90 -22.71 -8.93
C SER A 65 -5.07 -22.45 -10.43
N PHE A 66 -3.95 -22.51 -11.13
CA PHE A 66 -3.86 -22.31 -12.57
C PHE A 66 -2.65 -23.06 -13.14
N GLY A 67 -2.61 -23.26 -14.45
CA GLY A 67 -1.54 -24.02 -15.10
C GLY A 67 -1.49 -23.85 -16.61
N ILE A 68 -0.40 -24.37 -17.15
CA ILE A 68 0.00 -24.36 -18.55
C ILE A 68 0.32 -25.80 -18.92
N GLU A 69 -0.36 -26.35 -19.91
CA GLU A 69 -0.14 -27.73 -20.34
C GLU A 69 -0.01 -27.84 -21.86
N PRO A 70 1.10 -28.39 -22.37
CA PRO A 70 1.28 -28.61 -23.80
C PRO A 70 0.56 -29.88 -24.25
N GLY A 71 0.17 -29.93 -25.52
CA GLY A 71 -0.48 -31.08 -26.12
C GLY A 71 -0.62 -30.94 -27.63
N PHE A 72 -1.48 -31.78 -28.19
CA PHE A 72 -1.81 -31.78 -29.62
C PHE A 72 -3.32 -31.84 -29.80
N ASP A 73 -3.81 -31.13 -30.80
CA ASP A 73 -5.20 -31.22 -31.21
C ASP A 73 -5.43 -32.56 -31.94
N SER A 74 -6.46 -33.30 -31.52
CA SER A 74 -6.74 -34.64 -32.05
C SER A 74 -7.26 -34.64 -33.49
N GLY A 75 -7.82 -33.52 -33.97
CA GLY A 75 -8.33 -33.41 -35.34
C GLY A 75 -7.23 -33.01 -36.33
N THR A 76 -6.54 -31.91 -36.04
CA THR A 76 -5.57 -31.26 -36.92
C THR A 76 -4.13 -31.74 -36.72
N GLY A 77 -3.82 -32.41 -35.60
CA GLY A 77 -2.46 -32.81 -35.21
C GLY A 77 -1.52 -31.65 -34.88
N LYS A 78 -2.04 -30.42 -34.78
CA LYS A 78 -1.28 -29.21 -34.47
C LYS A 78 -0.94 -29.12 -32.98
N PRO A 79 0.18 -28.48 -32.61
CA PRO A 79 0.48 -28.24 -31.21
C PRO A 79 -0.58 -27.33 -30.57
N VAL A 80 -0.92 -27.64 -29.33
CA VAL A 80 -1.88 -26.92 -28.49
C VAL A 80 -1.23 -26.61 -27.15
N LEU A 81 -1.40 -25.37 -26.67
CA LEU A 81 -1.06 -24.99 -25.31
C LEU A 81 -2.34 -24.66 -24.54
N ARG A 82 -2.61 -25.36 -23.45
CA ARG A 82 -3.78 -25.11 -22.60
C ARG A 82 -3.40 -24.24 -21.42
N LEU A 83 -4.02 -23.07 -21.33
CA LEU A 83 -3.94 -22.17 -20.20
C LEU A 83 -5.19 -22.38 -19.34
N THR A 84 -5.03 -23.10 -18.23
CA THR A 84 -6.16 -23.56 -17.41
C THR A 84 -6.19 -22.84 -16.06
N GLY A 85 -7.38 -22.49 -15.58
CA GLY A 85 -7.58 -21.93 -14.25
C GLY A 85 -8.82 -22.50 -13.57
N ARG A 86 -8.87 -22.46 -12.23
CA ARG A 86 -10.07 -22.84 -11.46
C ARG A 86 -11.33 -22.07 -11.91
N ASP A 87 -11.13 -20.80 -12.21
CA ASP A 87 -12.10 -19.81 -12.65
C ASP A 87 -11.44 -18.90 -13.71
N ALA A 88 -12.18 -17.91 -14.21
CA ALA A 88 -11.69 -17.00 -15.24
C ALA A 88 -10.46 -16.18 -14.79
N THR A 89 -10.42 -15.76 -13.52
CA THR A 89 -9.25 -15.08 -12.95
C THR A 89 -8.02 -16.00 -12.93
N GLY A 90 -8.18 -17.28 -12.58
CA GLY A 90 -7.12 -18.28 -12.69
C GLY A 90 -6.61 -18.46 -14.13
N VAL A 91 -7.49 -18.41 -15.13
CA VAL A 91 -7.09 -18.46 -16.55
C VAL A 91 -6.27 -17.22 -16.94
N LEU A 92 -6.69 -16.04 -16.50
CA LEU A 92 -5.92 -14.80 -16.68
C LEU A 92 -4.52 -14.90 -16.04
N HIS A 93 -4.42 -15.51 -14.86
CA HIS A 93 -3.13 -15.77 -14.23
C HIS A 93 -2.25 -16.73 -15.05
N ALA A 94 -2.82 -17.80 -15.62
CA ALA A 94 -2.08 -18.67 -16.53
C ALA A 94 -1.58 -17.93 -17.78
N VAL A 95 -2.37 -16.99 -18.31
CA VAL A 95 -1.94 -16.10 -19.42
C VAL A 95 -0.73 -15.27 -19.00
N TYR A 96 -0.77 -14.61 -17.84
CA TYR A 96 0.35 -13.79 -17.41
C TYR A 96 1.60 -14.60 -17.06
N THR A 97 1.44 -15.78 -16.45
CA THR A 97 2.56 -16.69 -16.23
C THR A 97 3.19 -17.14 -17.56
N PHE A 98 2.37 -17.53 -18.55
CA PHE A 98 2.86 -17.85 -19.89
C PHE A 98 3.64 -16.68 -20.51
N LEU A 99 3.09 -15.47 -20.44
CA LEU A 99 3.71 -14.27 -21.00
C LEU A 99 5.04 -13.91 -20.31
N GLU A 100 5.17 -14.16 -18.99
CA GLU A 100 6.45 -13.97 -18.30
C GLU A 100 7.51 -14.98 -18.73
N GLU A 101 7.14 -16.25 -18.88
CA GLU A 101 8.03 -17.29 -19.39
C GLU A 101 8.52 -16.98 -20.81
N MET A 102 7.72 -16.24 -21.58
CA MET A 102 8.11 -15.75 -22.91
C MET A 102 8.98 -14.49 -22.90
N GLY A 103 9.31 -13.94 -21.72
CA GLY A 103 10.24 -12.83 -21.55
C GLY A 103 9.60 -11.45 -21.39
N ILE A 104 8.38 -11.39 -20.86
CA ILE A 104 7.79 -10.13 -20.37
C ILE A 104 8.01 -10.05 -18.86
N VAL A 105 8.42 -8.90 -18.36
CA VAL A 105 8.47 -8.62 -16.92
C VAL A 105 7.25 -7.76 -16.58
N PHE A 106 6.37 -8.26 -15.73
CA PHE A 106 5.26 -7.45 -15.22
C PHE A 106 5.62 -6.84 -13.87
N ASP A 107 5.48 -5.52 -13.77
CA ASP A 107 5.66 -4.74 -12.55
C ASP A 107 4.42 -3.88 -12.25
N ILE A 108 4.36 -3.33 -11.03
CA ILE A 108 3.26 -2.45 -10.60
C ILE A 108 3.17 -1.17 -11.44
N SER A 109 4.30 -0.73 -12.00
CA SER A 109 4.41 0.41 -12.91
C SER A 109 4.13 0.05 -14.38
N GLY A 110 3.92 -1.22 -14.71
CA GLY A 110 3.61 -1.67 -16.07
C GLY A 110 4.49 -2.80 -16.58
N PRO A 111 4.17 -3.31 -17.78
CA PRO A 111 4.92 -4.36 -18.45
C PRO A 111 6.22 -3.84 -19.08
N VAL A 112 7.28 -4.63 -18.99
CA VAL A 112 8.57 -4.43 -19.68
C VAL A 112 8.83 -5.63 -20.58
N VAL A 113 8.94 -5.41 -21.89
CA VAL A 113 9.25 -6.48 -22.84
C VAL A 113 10.78 -6.59 -22.98
N THR A 114 11.36 -7.73 -22.61
CA THR A 114 12.83 -7.88 -22.53
C THR A 114 13.39 -8.87 -23.54
N LYS A 115 12.56 -9.76 -24.10
CA LYS A 115 12.96 -10.73 -25.13
C LYS A 115 11.94 -10.80 -26.27
N SER A 116 12.39 -11.26 -27.44
CA SER A 116 11.50 -11.66 -28.54
C SER A 116 10.91 -13.03 -28.24
N PHE A 117 9.63 -13.24 -28.55
CA PHE A 117 8.98 -14.53 -28.40
C PHE A 117 9.60 -15.57 -29.33
N GLU A 118 10.11 -16.66 -28.75
CA GLU A 118 10.59 -17.82 -29.49
C GLU A 118 9.44 -18.80 -29.70
N TYR A 119 9.01 -18.98 -30.95
CA TYR A 119 7.83 -19.79 -31.29
C TYR A 119 7.88 -21.21 -30.73
N ASP A 120 9.03 -21.89 -30.84
CA ASP A 120 9.15 -23.29 -30.44
C ASP A 120 9.01 -23.47 -28.91
N LYS A 121 9.43 -22.48 -28.12
CA LYS A 121 9.31 -22.52 -26.65
C LYS A 121 7.86 -22.48 -26.15
N ILE A 122 6.93 -21.95 -26.96
CA ILE A 122 5.51 -21.87 -26.59
C ILE A 122 4.95 -23.27 -26.30
N TRP A 123 5.34 -24.26 -27.11
CA TRP A 123 4.71 -25.58 -27.12
C TRP A 123 5.34 -26.58 -26.16
N ASP A 124 6.46 -26.23 -25.54
CA ASP A 124 7.17 -27.05 -24.56
C ASP A 124 6.90 -26.63 -23.11
N LEU A 125 6.24 -25.49 -22.91
CA LEU A 125 6.02 -24.92 -21.59
C LEU A 125 5.00 -25.75 -20.80
N LYS A 126 5.38 -26.18 -19.61
CA LYS A 126 4.51 -26.90 -18.68
C LYS A 126 4.66 -26.36 -17.27
N GLU A 127 3.55 -25.99 -16.67
CA GLU A 127 3.53 -25.44 -15.33
C GLU A 127 2.20 -25.67 -14.62
N PHE A 128 2.23 -25.87 -13.31
CA PHE A 128 1.02 -25.89 -12.49
C PHE A 128 1.28 -25.19 -11.17
N VAL A 129 0.39 -24.28 -10.78
CA VAL A 129 0.57 -23.38 -9.64
C VAL A 129 -0.62 -23.47 -8.71
N VAL A 130 -0.35 -23.72 -7.43
CA VAL A 130 -1.29 -23.53 -6.33
C VAL A 130 -0.75 -22.36 -5.49
N PRO A 131 -1.36 -21.17 -5.54
CA PRO A 131 -0.85 -19.99 -4.85
C PRO A 131 -0.69 -20.20 -3.34
N ALA A 132 0.40 -19.71 -2.74
CA ALA A 132 0.60 -19.75 -1.29
C ALA A 132 -0.45 -18.92 -0.52
N VAL A 133 -0.99 -17.88 -1.15
CA VAL A 133 -2.01 -16.98 -0.59
C VAL A 133 -3.23 -16.94 -1.51
N LYS A 134 -4.43 -17.10 -0.94
CA LYS A 134 -5.69 -17.17 -1.72
C LYS A 134 -6.11 -15.80 -2.26
N TRP A 135 -6.24 -14.82 -1.37
CA TRP A 135 -6.55 -13.42 -1.71
C TRP A 135 -5.27 -12.57 -1.62
N ARG A 136 -4.80 -12.10 -2.77
CA ARG A 136 -3.51 -11.43 -2.92
C ARG A 136 -3.76 -10.06 -3.53
N GLY A 137 -3.25 -9.01 -2.93
CA GLY A 137 -3.62 -7.69 -3.41
C GLY A 137 -2.89 -6.52 -2.81
N ILE A 138 -3.44 -5.35 -3.12
CA ILE A 138 -3.08 -4.08 -2.53
C ILE A 138 -4.24 -3.57 -1.69
N ARG A 139 -3.91 -2.89 -0.57
CA ARG A 139 -4.84 -2.03 0.15
C ARG A 139 -4.46 -0.58 -0.11
N GLN A 140 -5.34 0.16 -0.75
CA GLN A 140 -5.19 1.58 -1.04
C GLN A 140 -5.86 2.39 0.07
N HIS A 141 -5.11 3.30 0.70
CA HIS A 141 -5.69 4.24 1.69
C HIS A 141 -6.42 5.43 1.02
N ILE A 142 -6.17 5.71 -0.26
CA ILE A 142 -6.86 6.74 -1.08
C ILE A 142 -7.06 8.09 -0.36
N ASN A 143 -6.00 8.54 0.32
CA ASN A 143 -5.98 9.62 1.29
C ASN A 143 -4.68 10.45 1.26
N PHE A 144 -3.71 10.15 0.39
CA PHE A 144 -2.48 10.94 0.26
C PHE A 144 -2.24 11.33 -1.21
N PRO A 145 -1.60 12.49 -1.46
CA PRO A 145 -1.32 12.96 -2.83
C PRO A 145 -0.53 11.96 -3.69
N MET A 146 0.24 11.07 -3.07
CA MET A 146 1.09 10.09 -3.73
C MET A 146 0.33 8.84 -4.19
N ASP A 147 -0.86 8.56 -3.66
CA ASP A 147 -1.59 7.35 -3.97
C ASP A 147 -2.51 7.50 -5.19
N ILE A 148 -3.25 6.44 -5.52
CA ILE A 148 -4.13 6.39 -6.69
C ILE A 148 -5.21 7.49 -6.70
N SER A 149 -5.53 8.10 -5.55
CA SER A 149 -6.49 9.21 -5.43
C SER A 149 -6.01 10.54 -6.03
N SER A 150 -4.81 10.59 -6.63
CA SER A 150 -4.35 11.71 -7.47
C SER A 150 -4.30 11.38 -8.97
N TYR A 151 -4.63 10.14 -9.35
CA TYR A 151 -4.45 9.64 -10.71
C TYR A 151 -5.61 10.06 -11.61
N SER A 152 -5.32 10.31 -12.89
CA SER A 152 -6.38 10.39 -13.89
C SER A 152 -7.13 9.05 -13.97
N LEU A 153 -8.37 9.04 -14.44
CA LEU A 153 -9.11 7.78 -14.57
C LEU A 153 -8.39 6.76 -15.48
N PRO A 154 -7.80 7.15 -16.64
CA PRO A 154 -6.98 6.24 -17.43
C PRO A 154 -5.80 5.64 -16.65
N ASP A 155 -5.06 6.45 -15.90
CA ASP A 155 -3.88 5.98 -15.15
C ASP A 155 -4.30 5.04 -14.01
N ALA A 156 -5.39 5.37 -13.32
CA ALA A 156 -5.95 4.51 -12.28
C ALA A 156 -6.39 3.14 -12.84
N ARG A 157 -7.01 3.11 -14.03
CA ARG A 157 -7.38 1.86 -14.71
C ARG A 157 -6.17 1.03 -15.12
N GLU A 158 -5.13 1.68 -15.63
CA GLU A 158 -3.89 0.97 -15.98
C GLU A 158 -3.18 0.42 -14.74
N TYR A 159 -3.17 1.18 -13.64
CA TYR A 159 -2.69 0.68 -12.35
C TYR A 159 -3.44 -0.59 -11.92
N ILE A 160 -4.77 -0.61 -12.01
CA ILE A 160 -5.59 -1.81 -11.72
C ILE A 160 -5.22 -2.98 -12.64
N CYS A 161 -5.01 -2.73 -13.94
CA CYS A 161 -4.54 -3.74 -14.88
C CYS A 161 -3.16 -4.29 -14.50
N ASN A 162 -2.26 -3.44 -14.00
CA ASN A 162 -0.93 -3.85 -13.53
C ASN A 162 -1.01 -4.79 -12.32
N LEU A 163 -1.98 -4.59 -11.40
CA LEU A 163 -2.20 -5.53 -10.31
C LEU A 163 -2.60 -6.92 -10.83
N ALA A 164 -3.47 -6.99 -11.84
CA ALA A 164 -3.84 -8.26 -12.47
C ALA A 164 -2.65 -8.93 -13.18
N ARG A 165 -1.77 -8.15 -13.83
CA ARG A 165 -0.50 -8.63 -14.43
C ARG A 165 0.46 -9.24 -13.40
N LEU A 166 0.44 -8.70 -12.18
CA LEU A 166 1.10 -9.27 -11.00
C LEU A 166 0.34 -10.46 -10.39
N ARG A 167 -0.71 -10.97 -11.04
CA ARG A 167 -1.57 -12.07 -10.56
C ARG A 167 -2.15 -11.83 -9.15
N MET A 168 -2.33 -10.56 -8.81
CA MET A 168 -3.19 -10.17 -7.71
C MET A 168 -4.64 -10.41 -8.11
N ASN A 169 -5.48 -10.74 -7.12
CA ASN A 169 -6.90 -11.04 -7.32
C ASN A 169 -7.79 -10.36 -6.28
N CYS A 170 -7.25 -9.40 -5.53
CA CYS A 170 -7.97 -8.61 -4.55
C CYS A 170 -7.46 -7.17 -4.57
N ILE A 171 -8.35 -6.22 -4.33
CA ILE A 171 -8.00 -4.84 -3.98
C ILE A 171 -8.90 -4.37 -2.84
N THR A 172 -8.31 -3.70 -1.86
CA THR A 172 -9.07 -3.00 -0.81
C THR A 172 -8.97 -1.50 -1.04
N PHE A 173 -10.12 -0.83 -1.14
CA PHE A 173 -10.23 0.63 -1.06
C PHE A 173 -10.62 1.00 0.36
N HIS A 174 -9.74 1.68 1.08
CA HIS A 174 -9.99 2.14 2.44
C HIS A 174 -10.37 3.61 2.43
N SER A 175 -11.53 3.96 2.99
CA SER A 175 -12.06 5.32 2.97
C SER A 175 -12.29 5.84 4.38
N TYR A 176 -11.86 7.07 4.62
CA TYR A 176 -12.31 7.86 5.76
C TYR A 176 -13.66 8.54 5.47
N PRO A 177 -14.37 9.04 6.51
CA PRO A 177 -15.60 9.82 6.35
C PRO A 177 -15.43 11.00 5.38
N GLY A 178 -16.42 11.22 4.49
CA GLY A 178 -16.44 12.39 3.59
C GLY A 178 -15.46 12.35 2.41
N GLN A 179 -14.67 11.27 2.25
CA GLN A 179 -13.74 11.16 1.12
C GLN A 179 -14.45 10.65 -0.15
N TRP A 180 -15.11 9.49 -0.04
CA TRP A 180 -15.67 8.77 -1.19
C TRP A 180 -17.17 8.52 -1.07
N TYR A 181 -17.82 9.08 -0.06
CA TYR A 181 -19.26 8.98 0.15
C TYR A 181 -19.76 10.17 0.96
N ASP A 182 -21.00 10.60 0.71
CA ASP A 182 -21.63 11.69 1.45
C ASP A 182 -22.08 11.22 2.84
N LEU A 183 -21.83 12.02 3.87
CA LEU A 183 -22.24 11.73 5.24
C LEU A 183 -23.72 12.08 5.48
N PRO A 184 -24.40 11.37 6.40
CA PRO A 184 -25.75 11.73 6.83
C PRO A 184 -25.86 13.14 7.43
N SER A 185 -24.74 13.69 7.95
CA SER A 185 -24.64 15.05 8.46
C SER A 185 -24.80 16.15 7.39
N GLY A 186 -24.69 15.78 6.11
CA GLY A 186 -24.75 16.71 4.97
C GLY A 186 -23.37 17.09 4.40
N GLU A 187 -22.28 16.61 5.01
CA GLU A 187 -20.95 16.73 4.42
C GLU A 187 -20.85 15.86 3.15
N LEU A 188 -20.34 16.47 2.08
CA LEU A 188 -20.27 15.84 0.76
C LEU A 188 -18.90 15.20 0.52
N ALA A 189 -18.87 14.15 -0.33
CA ALA A 189 -17.66 13.48 -0.77
C ALA A 189 -16.68 14.42 -1.51
N GLY A 190 -15.46 13.94 -1.75
CA GLY A 190 -14.41 14.67 -2.45
C GLY A 190 -13.51 15.50 -1.53
N ASN A 191 -13.45 15.16 -0.24
CA ASN A 191 -12.48 15.70 0.71
C ASN A 191 -11.17 14.88 0.67
N PHE A 192 -10.52 14.84 -0.50
CA PHE A 192 -9.25 14.12 -0.68
C PHE A 192 -8.16 14.63 0.27
N PHE A 193 -7.15 13.80 0.51
CA PHE A 193 -5.94 14.19 1.23
C PHE A 193 -6.21 14.73 2.64
N TYR A 194 -7.09 14.07 3.38
CA TYR A 194 -7.55 14.52 4.70
C TYR A 194 -8.21 15.92 4.68
N GLY A 195 -8.82 16.28 3.54
CA GLY A 195 -9.41 17.58 3.29
C GLY A 195 -8.41 18.70 2.96
N GLN A 196 -7.11 18.39 2.88
CA GLN A 196 -6.09 19.39 2.55
C GLN A 196 -6.10 19.76 1.06
N ARG A 197 -6.06 21.06 0.79
CA ARG A 197 -5.88 21.59 -0.56
C ARG A 197 -4.39 21.77 -0.85
N TYR A 198 -3.96 21.34 -2.03
CA TYR A 198 -2.57 21.44 -2.50
C TYR A 198 -2.47 22.35 -3.74
N PRO A 199 -2.46 23.69 -3.59
CA PRO A 199 -2.24 24.60 -4.71
C PRO A 199 -0.93 24.30 -5.43
N ILE A 200 -0.92 24.40 -6.76
CA ILE A 200 0.29 24.15 -7.55
C ILE A 200 1.24 25.35 -7.41
N PRO A 201 2.45 25.16 -6.84
CA PRO A 201 3.41 26.25 -6.76
C PRO A 201 4.03 26.52 -8.12
N ARG A 202 4.34 27.79 -8.40
CA ARG A 202 4.87 28.24 -9.69
C ARG A 202 6.12 27.49 -10.15
N GLN A 203 6.96 27.06 -9.22
CA GLN A 203 8.18 26.31 -9.53
C GLN A 203 7.92 24.86 -9.95
N LEU A 204 6.79 24.28 -9.55
CA LEU A 204 6.41 22.91 -9.92
C LEU A 204 5.42 22.86 -11.09
N SER A 205 4.76 23.96 -11.45
CA SER A 205 3.77 23.97 -12.53
C SER A 205 4.26 23.43 -13.89
N PRO A 206 5.56 23.48 -14.28
CA PRO A 206 6.02 22.83 -15.51
C PRO A 206 6.04 21.30 -15.48
N TYR A 207 5.95 20.70 -14.28
CA TYR A 207 6.13 19.27 -14.05
C TYR A 207 4.85 18.55 -13.64
N ILE A 208 3.80 19.30 -13.29
CA ILE A 208 2.57 18.76 -12.71
C ILE A 208 1.43 18.89 -13.72
N ALA A 209 0.62 17.83 -13.84
CA ALA A 209 -0.45 17.80 -14.84
C ALA A 209 -1.62 18.76 -14.53
N ASN A 210 -1.86 19.07 -13.26
CA ASN A 210 -2.91 20.00 -12.82
C ASN A 210 -2.53 21.46 -13.08
N GLU A 211 -3.54 22.33 -13.23
CA GLU A 211 -3.31 23.75 -13.52
C GLU A 211 -3.14 24.60 -12.24
N ASN A 212 -4.02 24.41 -11.26
CA ASN A 212 -4.17 25.26 -10.07
C ASN A 212 -4.17 24.46 -8.77
N LEU A 213 -4.80 23.28 -8.75
CA LEU A 213 -4.92 22.45 -7.56
C LEU A 213 -4.53 21.00 -7.86
N PHE A 214 -3.59 20.44 -7.09
CA PHE A 214 -3.24 19.03 -7.18
C PHE A 214 -4.39 18.17 -6.65
N CYS A 215 -5.00 17.40 -7.54
CA CYS A 215 -6.07 16.44 -7.28
C CYS A 215 -6.23 15.53 -8.51
N ILE A 216 -7.27 14.69 -8.53
CA ILE A 216 -7.67 13.96 -9.74
C ILE A 216 -7.93 14.98 -10.87
N PRO A 217 -7.21 14.90 -12.01
CA PRO A 217 -7.29 15.92 -13.06
C PRO A 217 -8.71 16.24 -13.55
N GLU A 218 -9.56 15.22 -13.68
CA GLU A 218 -10.94 15.38 -14.14
C GLU A 218 -11.84 16.09 -13.12
N ILE A 219 -11.45 16.13 -11.86
CA ILE A 219 -12.21 16.70 -10.73
C ILE A 219 -11.79 18.15 -10.46
N GLU A 220 -10.58 18.57 -10.85
CA GLU A 220 -10.04 19.91 -10.57
C GLU A 220 -11.02 21.04 -10.96
N ARG A 221 -11.67 20.92 -12.11
CA ARG A 221 -12.67 21.90 -12.60
C ARG A 221 -13.91 22.06 -11.72
N HIS A 222 -14.14 21.13 -10.79
CA HIS A 222 -15.28 21.09 -9.88
C HIS A 222 -14.91 21.51 -8.45
N ASP A 223 -13.65 21.88 -8.19
CA ASP A 223 -13.16 22.12 -6.83
C ASP A 223 -13.98 23.16 -6.04
N GLU A 224 -14.45 24.21 -6.72
CA GLU A 224 -15.29 25.26 -6.14
C GLU A 224 -16.81 24.93 -6.11
N ASP A 225 -17.23 23.78 -6.65
CA ASP A 225 -18.62 23.31 -6.67
C ASP A 225 -18.75 21.95 -5.96
N ALA A 226 -18.94 22.00 -4.64
CA ALA A 226 -18.93 20.81 -3.77
C ALA A 226 -19.90 19.68 -4.22
N PRO A 227 -21.16 19.95 -4.62
CA PRO A 227 -22.03 18.93 -5.21
C PRO A 227 -21.44 18.24 -6.45
N SER A 228 -20.92 19.01 -7.41
CA SER A 228 -20.31 18.43 -8.62
C SER A 228 -19.02 17.68 -8.30
N LYS A 229 -18.22 18.17 -7.33
CA LYS A 229 -17.02 17.50 -6.84
C LYS A 229 -17.33 16.14 -6.23
N SER A 230 -18.31 16.08 -5.34
CA SER A 230 -18.77 14.83 -4.72
C SER A 230 -19.23 13.82 -5.78
N GLN A 231 -20.09 14.26 -6.70
CA GLN A 231 -20.56 13.40 -7.78
C GLN A 231 -19.40 12.84 -8.63
N ALA A 232 -18.43 13.69 -8.99
CA ALA A 232 -17.27 13.29 -9.77
C ALA A 232 -16.36 12.31 -9.02
N ALA A 233 -16.12 12.53 -7.72
CA ALA A 233 -15.35 11.63 -6.87
C ALA A 233 -15.98 10.24 -6.79
N ILE A 234 -17.30 10.18 -6.55
CA ILE A 234 -18.05 8.93 -6.47
C ILE A 234 -18.00 8.18 -7.81
N GLN A 235 -18.19 8.88 -8.93
CA GLN A 235 -18.13 8.31 -10.27
C GLN A 235 -16.75 7.77 -10.63
N TRP A 236 -15.69 8.49 -10.25
CA TRP A 236 -14.32 8.07 -10.48
C TRP A 236 -14.04 6.73 -9.77
N LEU A 237 -14.35 6.64 -8.46
CA LEU A 237 -14.08 5.41 -7.72
C LEU A 237 -14.92 4.23 -8.22
N GLY A 238 -16.19 4.48 -8.58
CA GLY A 238 -17.05 3.46 -9.19
C GLY A 238 -16.48 2.93 -10.51
N ALA A 239 -15.88 3.81 -11.33
CA ALA A 239 -15.22 3.41 -12.58
C ALA A 239 -13.92 2.64 -12.36
N VAL A 240 -13.17 2.94 -11.30
CA VAL A 240 -11.97 2.17 -10.90
C VAL A 240 -12.38 0.77 -10.39
N MET A 241 -13.43 0.67 -9.58
CA MET A 241 -13.98 -0.64 -9.16
C MET A 241 -14.49 -1.46 -10.35
N GLN A 242 -15.10 -0.82 -11.34
CA GLN A 242 -15.53 -1.49 -12.56
C GLN A 242 -14.35 -2.12 -13.31
N GLU A 243 -13.22 -1.41 -13.42
CA GLU A 243 -12.00 -1.97 -14.02
C GLU A 243 -11.47 -3.14 -13.18
N ALA A 244 -11.49 -3.03 -11.85
CA ALA A 244 -11.06 -4.09 -10.95
C ALA A 244 -11.86 -5.38 -11.18
N LYS A 245 -13.18 -5.29 -11.32
CA LYS A 245 -14.03 -6.43 -11.68
C LYS A 245 -13.75 -6.96 -13.08
N ALA A 246 -13.52 -6.08 -14.06
CA ALA A 246 -13.25 -6.47 -15.44
C ALA A 246 -11.97 -7.29 -15.60
N VAL A 247 -10.98 -7.06 -14.73
CA VAL A 247 -9.70 -7.80 -14.70
C VAL A 247 -9.65 -8.90 -13.65
N GLY A 248 -10.79 -9.24 -13.04
CA GLY A 248 -10.93 -10.40 -12.15
C GLY A 248 -10.47 -10.19 -10.70
N LEU A 249 -10.36 -8.94 -10.23
CA LEU A 249 -10.11 -8.64 -8.82
C LEU A 249 -11.40 -8.72 -8.01
N LYS A 250 -11.28 -9.22 -6.78
CA LYS A 250 -12.24 -8.99 -5.70
C LYS A 250 -12.13 -7.55 -5.20
N VAL A 251 -13.25 -6.85 -5.08
CA VAL A 251 -13.32 -5.48 -4.56
C VAL A 251 -13.74 -5.52 -3.09
N ARG A 252 -12.86 -5.07 -2.21
CA ARG A 252 -13.14 -4.83 -0.79
C ARG A 252 -13.27 -3.33 -0.54
N PHE A 253 -14.28 -2.91 0.21
CA PHE A 253 -14.39 -1.53 0.69
C PHE A 253 -14.21 -1.53 2.20
N SER A 254 -13.17 -0.87 2.69
CA SER A 254 -12.85 -0.72 4.10
C SER A 254 -13.25 0.68 4.55
N VAL A 255 -14.02 0.78 5.62
CA VAL A 255 -14.52 2.07 6.12
C VAL A 255 -14.24 2.24 7.60
N GLU A 256 -13.70 3.41 7.95
CA GLU A 256 -13.70 3.90 9.33
C GLU A 256 -14.96 4.73 9.57
N LEU A 257 -15.78 4.30 10.54
CA LEU A 257 -17.01 5.03 10.89
C LEU A 257 -16.75 6.18 11.87
N ARG A 258 -15.61 6.16 12.57
CA ARG A 258 -15.22 7.15 13.58
C ARG A 258 -16.32 7.41 14.59
N ASP A 259 -16.77 8.66 14.75
CA ASP A 259 -17.80 9.03 15.73
C ASP A 259 -19.22 8.57 15.35
N HIS A 260 -19.42 8.00 14.16
CA HIS A 260 -20.73 7.50 13.69
C HIS A 260 -21.00 6.06 14.19
N LEU A 261 -20.86 5.83 15.49
CA LEU A 261 -20.95 4.50 16.11
C LEU A 261 -22.39 4.09 16.48
N ASP A 262 -23.40 4.67 15.86
CA ASP A 262 -24.81 4.38 16.12
C ASP A 262 -25.60 4.13 14.83
N ARG A 263 -26.88 4.50 14.79
CA ARG A 263 -27.73 4.40 13.59
C ARG A 263 -27.10 5.10 12.38
N ALA A 264 -26.33 6.17 12.58
CA ALA A 264 -25.62 6.84 11.50
C ALA A 264 -24.63 5.91 10.78
N GLY A 265 -23.99 4.98 11.51
CA GLY A 265 -23.07 3.99 10.94
C GLY A 265 -23.75 3.02 9.97
N LEU A 266 -24.97 2.56 10.31
CA LEU A 266 -25.76 1.71 9.41
C LEU A 266 -26.19 2.49 8.16
N GLU A 267 -26.61 3.74 8.31
CA GLU A 267 -26.98 4.62 7.19
C GLU A 267 -25.78 4.89 6.26
N ILE A 268 -24.57 5.02 6.81
CA ILE A 268 -23.33 5.12 6.03
C ILE A 268 -23.08 3.83 5.24
N CYS A 269 -23.17 2.66 5.88
CA CYS A 269 -22.99 1.37 5.21
C CYS A 269 -23.97 1.22 4.04
N ASP A 270 -25.24 1.55 4.27
CA ASP A 270 -26.30 1.46 3.26
C ASP A 270 -26.05 2.39 2.06
N ARG A 271 -25.57 3.61 2.33
CA ARG A 271 -25.18 4.56 1.28
C ARG A 271 -24.02 4.03 0.46
N ILE A 272 -22.95 3.55 1.10
CA ILE A 272 -21.78 2.99 0.42
C ILE A 272 -22.19 1.85 -0.51
N LEU A 273 -23.00 0.90 -0.03
CA LEU A 273 -23.47 -0.23 -0.82
C LEU A 273 -24.37 0.18 -1.99
N ALA A 274 -25.17 1.25 -1.83
CA ALA A 274 -25.98 1.80 -2.90
C ALA A 274 -25.14 2.51 -3.97
N LEU A 275 -24.10 3.25 -3.57
CA LEU A 275 -23.18 3.94 -4.48
C LEU A 275 -22.28 2.95 -5.24
N TYR A 276 -21.86 1.87 -4.57
CA TYR A 276 -20.86 0.93 -5.06
C TYR A 276 -21.38 -0.51 -5.04
N PRO A 277 -22.28 -0.88 -5.98
CA PRO A 277 -22.86 -2.23 -6.03
C PRO A 277 -21.85 -3.33 -6.41
N LEU A 278 -20.62 -2.97 -6.78
CA LEU A 278 -19.54 -3.89 -7.15
C LEU A 278 -18.69 -4.36 -5.96
N ILE A 279 -19.00 -3.90 -4.74
CA ILE A 279 -18.33 -4.35 -3.51
C ILE A 279 -18.64 -5.82 -3.27
N ASP A 280 -17.61 -6.66 -3.25
CA ASP A 280 -17.73 -8.08 -2.89
C ASP A 280 -17.68 -8.28 -1.37
N GLU A 281 -16.98 -7.38 -0.66
CA GLU A 281 -16.80 -7.44 0.79
C GLU A 281 -16.72 -6.04 1.40
N LEU A 282 -17.59 -5.75 2.38
CA LEU A 282 -17.57 -4.53 3.18
C LEU A 282 -16.85 -4.81 4.50
N GLU A 283 -15.85 -4.00 4.81
CA GLU A 283 -15.06 -4.08 6.04
C GLU A 283 -15.33 -2.85 6.92
N LEU A 284 -15.69 -3.11 8.18
CA LEU A 284 -15.75 -2.10 9.23
C LEU A 284 -14.44 -2.17 10.01
N ILE A 285 -13.54 -1.20 9.80
CA ILE A 285 -12.23 -1.17 10.45
C ILE A 285 -12.20 -0.12 11.56
N THR A 286 -11.57 -0.46 12.68
CA THR A 286 -11.33 0.52 13.76
C THR A 286 -10.45 1.66 13.26
N GLN A 287 -10.61 2.85 13.85
CA GLN A 287 -9.70 3.96 13.65
C GLN A 287 -8.26 3.55 13.92
N GLU A 288 -7.34 4.15 13.17
CA GLU A 288 -5.91 3.99 13.38
C GLU A 288 -5.53 4.17 14.85
N CYS A 289 -4.94 3.12 15.43
CA CYS A 289 -4.51 3.06 16.82
C CYS A 289 -5.64 3.34 17.85
N GLY A 290 -6.90 3.08 17.50
CA GLY A 290 -8.03 3.28 18.40
C GLY A 290 -8.29 4.74 18.78
N THR A 291 -7.86 5.68 17.91
CA THR A 291 -7.86 7.17 18.07
C THR A 291 -7.07 7.73 19.26
N TRP A 292 -6.37 8.84 19.02
CA TRP A 292 -5.60 9.59 20.01
C TRP A 292 -6.50 10.39 20.97
N ALA A 293 -7.80 10.44 20.69
CA ALA A 293 -8.77 11.23 21.46
C ALA A 293 -9.29 10.52 22.72
N TYR A 294 -9.13 9.20 22.85
CA TYR A 294 -9.63 8.50 24.03
C TYR A 294 -8.69 8.68 25.23
N PRO A 295 -9.23 8.97 26.43
CA PRO A 295 -8.43 9.00 27.63
C PRO A 295 -7.92 7.59 27.93
N VAL A 296 -6.67 7.52 28.37
CA VAL A 296 -6.11 6.31 28.96
C VAL A 296 -6.89 5.99 30.23
N LEU A 297 -7.37 4.74 30.34
CA LEU A 297 -8.18 4.28 31.48
C LEU A 297 -7.36 3.39 32.43
N PRO A 298 -7.55 3.51 33.76
CA PRO A 298 -6.98 2.56 34.73
C PRO A 298 -7.51 1.13 34.53
N ALA A 299 -6.76 0.13 35.00
CA ALA A 299 -7.07 -1.30 34.86
C ALA A 299 -8.53 -1.66 35.23
N ARG A 300 -9.00 -1.17 36.37
CA ARG A 300 -10.35 -1.47 36.87
C ARG A 300 -11.44 -0.84 36.01
N GLU A 301 -11.19 0.33 35.44
CA GLU A 301 -12.12 0.98 34.51
C GLU A 301 -12.12 0.27 33.16
N LEU A 302 -10.97 -0.22 32.69
CA LEU A 302 -10.87 -1.08 31.52
C LEU A 302 -11.63 -2.40 31.70
N GLU A 303 -11.50 -3.07 32.84
CA GLU A 303 -12.29 -4.26 33.17
C GLU A 303 -13.79 -3.94 33.14
N GLY A 304 -14.19 -2.82 33.75
CA GLY A 304 -15.57 -2.34 33.71
C GLY A 304 -16.08 -2.11 32.29
N LEU A 305 -15.28 -1.46 31.44
CA LEU A 305 -15.60 -1.20 30.04
C LEU A 305 -15.72 -2.50 29.22
N ILE A 306 -14.81 -3.46 29.41
CA ILE A 306 -14.89 -4.76 28.74
C ILE A 306 -16.18 -5.49 29.13
N ALA A 307 -16.50 -5.53 30.43
CA ALA A 307 -17.72 -6.17 30.91
C ALA A 307 -19.00 -5.47 30.43
N GLU A 308 -18.98 -4.14 30.29
CA GLU A 308 -20.09 -3.36 29.73
C GLU A 308 -20.33 -3.70 28.25
N LEU A 309 -19.26 -3.77 27.46
CA LEU A 309 -19.35 -3.91 26.00
C LEU A 309 -19.54 -5.35 25.52
N PHE A 310 -18.98 -6.32 26.25
CA PHE A 310 -18.92 -7.73 25.83
C PHE A 310 -19.41 -8.72 26.89
N GLY A 311 -19.92 -8.24 28.02
CA GLY A 311 -20.39 -9.09 29.12
C GLY A 311 -19.29 -9.48 30.12
N PRO A 312 -19.64 -9.70 31.40
CA PRO A 312 -18.69 -10.00 32.47
C PRO A 312 -17.94 -11.33 32.27
N GLU A 313 -18.49 -12.26 31.50
CA GLU A 313 -17.91 -13.57 31.16
C GLU A 313 -16.58 -13.46 30.42
N VAL A 314 -16.36 -12.40 29.63
CA VAL A 314 -15.09 -12.16 28.94
C VAL A 314 -13.94 -12.03 29.94
N LEU A 315 -14.22 -11.45 31.11
CA LEU A 315 -13.24 -11.34 32.18
C LEU A 315 -12.96 -12.68 32.87
N GLU A 316 -13.69 -13.76 32.60
CA GLU A 316 -13.35 -15.09 33.10
C GLU A 316 -12.15 -15.70 32.35
N ASP A 317 -11.79 -15.15 31.18
CA ASP A 317 -10.56 -15.50 30.48
C ASP A 317 -9.33 -15.03 31.29
N GLY A 318 -8.65 -16.01 31.90
CA GLY A 318 -7.45 -15.78 32.70
C GLY A 318 -6.27 -15.20 31.90
N ALA A 319 -6.26 -15.27 30.57
CA ALA A 319 -5.29 -14.60 29.72
C ALA A 319 -5.59 -13.10 29.64
N ILE A 320 -6.84 -12.70 29.40
CA ILE A 320 -7.25 -11.27 29.37
C ILE A 320 -6.90 -10.59 30.69
N ARG A 321 -7.30 -11.17 31.84
CA ARG A 321 -6.96 -10.61 33.16
C ARG A 321 -5.45 -10.51 33.39
N ARG A 322 -4.69 -11.49 32.91
CA ARG A 322 -3.24 -11.49 33.05
C ARG A 322 -2.60 -10.38 32.24
N ILE A 323 -3.00 -10.23 30.97
CA ILE A 323 -2.49 -9.17 30.09
C ILE A 323 -2.83 -7.79 30.68
N LEU A 324 -4.07 -7.58 31.13
CA LEU A 324 -4.47 -6.34 31.80
C LEU A 324 -3.64 -6.08 33.05
N ALA A 325 -3.44 -7.10 33.90
CA ALA A 325 -2.64 -6.97 35.12
C ALA A 325 -1.14 -6.77 34.85
N GLU A 326 -0.60 -7.30 33.75
CA GLU A 326 0.79 -7.09 33.33
C GLU A 326 0.98 -5.68 32.78
N ALA A 327 0.12 -5.25 31.85
CA ALA A 327 0.17 -3.90 31.31
C ALA A 327 -0.06 -2.84 32.39
N CYS A 328 -0.98 -3.06 33.33
CA CYS A 328 -1.27 -2.09 34.38
C CYS A 328 -0.36 -2.17 35.62
N ARG A 329 0.62 -3.08 35.65
CA ARG A 329 1.55 -3.24 36.79
C ARG A 329 2.66 -2.18 36.84
N GLU A 330 2.92 -1.50 35.74
CA GLU A 330 4.02 -0.53 35.63
C GLU A 330 3.63 0.91 36.01
N THR A 331 2.40 1.13 36.48
CA THR A 331 1.77 2.44 36.41
C THR A 331 0.98 2.82 37.66
N ASP A 332 1.70 3.10 38.74
CA ASP A 332 1.05 3.46 40.00
C ASP A 332 0.55 4.91 40.09
N GLU A 333 0.85 5.84 39.17
CA GLU A 333 0.19 7.17 39.19
C GLU A 333 0.47 8.12 37.99
N ASP A 334 1.46 7.85 37.12
CA ASP A 334 1.83 8.78 36.03
C ASP A 334 1.30 8.34 34.64
N THR A 335 0.55 9.20 33.95
CA THR A 335 0.05 9.01 32.57
C THR A 335 1.17 8.64 31.57
N LYS A 336 2.41 9.08 31.82
CA LYS A 336 3.59 8.74 30.99
C LYS A 336 4.01 7.27 31.09
N ALA A 337 3.79 6.62 32.23
CA ALA A 337 4.08 5.20 32.39
C ALA A 337 3.03 4.33 31.66
N PHE A 338 1.79 4.80 31.50
CA PHE A 338 0.72 4.04 30.83
C PHE A 338 0.84 4.00 29.30
N ILE A 339 1.41 5.04 28.69
CA ILE A 339 1.77 5.02 27.27
C ILE A 339 2.85 3.95 27.04
N ASN A 340 3.80 3.81 27.97
CA ASN A 340 4.85 2.79 27.92
C ASN A 340 4.34 1.37 28.23
N ALA A 341 3.23 1.23 28.95
CA ALA A 341 2.59 -0.03 29.29
C ALA A 341 1.89 -0.73 28.11
N GLY A 342 1.76 -0.05 26.97
CA GLY A 342 1.19 -0.62 25.76
C GLY A 342 -0.24 -1.13 25.95
N ILE A 343 -1.18 -0.25 26.31
CA ILE A 343 -2.65 -0.50 26.30
C ILE A 343 -3.45 0.78 25.99
N TRP A 344 -2.78 1.86 25.59
CA TRP A 344 -3.44 3.16 25.40
C TRP A 344 -4.48 3.15 24.26
N GLN A 345 -4.31 2.26 23.28
CA GLN A 345 -5.22 2.08 22.14
C GLN A 345 -6.50 1.31 22.52
N LEU A 346 -6.46 0.56 23.64
CA LEU A 346 -7.48 -0.41 23.99
C LEU A 346 -8.88 0.20 24.20
N PRO A 347 -9.08 1.30 24.95
CA PRO A 347 -10.42 1.85 25.20
C PRO A 347 -11.20 2.18 23.92
N GLY A 348 -10.55 2.88 22.98
CA GLY A 348 -11.17 3.27 21.71
C GLY A 348 -11.44 2.07 20.82
N THR A 349 -10.44 1.19 20.70
CA THR A 349 -10.55 -0.05 19.93
C THR A 349 -11.71 -0.92 20.41
N LEU A 350 -11.90 -1.07 21.73
CA LEU A 350 -13.01 -1.85 22.31
C LEU A 350 -14.38 -1.28 21.94
N LYS A 351 -14.56 0.04 22.08
CA LYS A 351 -15.83 0.71 21.79
C LYS A 351 -16.22 0.57 20.32
N GLU A 352 -15.27 0.80 19.42
CA GLU A 352 -15.51 0.69 17.99
C GLU A 352 -15.77 -0.75 17.57
N LEU A 353 -14.97 -1.70 18.08
CA LEU A 353 -15.18 -3.12 17.77
C LEU A 353 -16.55 -3.62 18.24
N SER A 354 -16.97 -3.27 19.47
CA SER A 354 -18.30 -3.62 19.98
C SER A 354 -19.39 -3.09 19.05
N ASN A 355 -19.26 -1.83 18.61
CA ASN A 355 -20.20 -1.27 17.66
C ASN A 355 -20.16 -1.95 16.28
N HIS A 356 -18.98 -2.22 15.74
CA HIS A 356 -18.84 -2.90 14.44
C HIS A 356 -19.44 -4.31 14.48
N ILE A 357 -19.30 -5.04 15.59
CA ILE A 357 -19.97 -6.34 15.78
C ILE A 357 -21.49 -6.18 15.75
N ARG A 358 -22.04 -5.16 16.45
CA ARG A 358 -23.48 -4.87 16.41
C ARG A 358 -23.94 -4.55 14.99
N LEU A 359 -23.27 -3.63 14.30
CA LEU A 359 -23.61 -3.24 12.92
C LEU A 359 -23.52 -4.42 11.95
N ALA A 360 -22.50 -5.26 12.08
CA ALA A 360 -22.36 -6.47 11.27
C ALA A 360 -23.56 -7.41 11.49
N ASN A 361 -24.00 -7.63 12.74
CA ASN A 361 -25.19 -8.43 13.03
C ASN A 361 -26.47 -7.83 12.41
N GLU A 362 -26.65 -6.51 12.48
CA GLU A 362 -27.80 -5.82 11.86
C GLU A 362 -27.78 -5.96 10.32
N LEU A 363 -26.61 -5.79 9.70
CA LEU A 363 -26.43 -6.01 8.27
C LEU A 363 -26.72 -7.47 7.89
N LEU A 364 -26.22 -8.45 8.65
CA LEU A 364 -26.51 -9.87 8.42
C LEU A 364 -27.99 -10.18 8.53
N ALA A 365 -28.70 -9.62 9.53
CA ALA A 365 -30.13 -9.81 9.71
C ALA A 365 -30.94 -9.26 8.51
N SER A 366 -30.44 -8.21 7.85
CA SER A 366 -31.09 -7.63 6.66
C SER A 366 -30.94 -8.48 5.37
N ARG A 367 -30.17 -9.58 5.39
CA ARG A 367 -29.91 -10.42 4.19
C ARG A 367 -31.16 -11.07 3.60
N GLU A 368 -32.22 -11.23 4.39
CA GLU A 368 -33.50 -11.75 3.88
C GLU A 368 -34.22 -10.72 3.00
N GLU A 369 -33.96 -9.43 3.21
CA GLU A 369 -34.64 -8.32 2.54
C GLU A 369 -33.82 -7.73 1.38
N ARG A 370 -32.49 -7.88 1.42
CA ARG A 370 -31.57 -7.30 0.43
C ARG A 370 -30.27 -8.08 0.30
N THR A 371 -29.60 -7.89 -0.83
CA THR A 371 -28.23 -8.38 -1.03
C THR A 371 -27.28 -7.62 -0.12
N VAL A 372 -26.55 -8.34 0.73
CA VAL A 372 -25.46 -7.81 1.57
C VAL A 372 -24.18 -8.53 1.16
N PRO A 373 -23.08 -7.82 0.89
CA PRO A 373 -21.81 -8.46 0.55
C PRO A 373 -21.27 -9.29 1.71
N GLU A 374 -20.11 -9.91 1.49
CA GLU A 374 -19.34 -10.47 2.58
C GLU A 374 -18.97 -9.36 3.57
N LEU A 375 -18.89 -9.68 4.86
CA LEU A 375 -18.57 -8.70 5.89
C LEU A 375 -17.24 -9.06 6.56
N ALA A 376 -16.46 -8.04 6.90
CA ALA A 376 -15.25 -8.18 7.69
C ALA A 376 -15.19 -7.15 8.82
N LEU A 377 -14.60 -7.55 9.95
CA LEU A 377 -14.18 -6.65 11.03
C LEU A 377 -12.67 -6.44 10.92
N GLY A 378 -12.27 -5.20 10.70
CA GLY A 378 -10.86 -4.82 10.64
C GLY A 378 -10.38 -4.27 11.98
N LEU A 379 -9.15 -4.63 12.34
CA LEU A 379 -8.43 -4.07 13.48
C LEU A 379 -7.21 -3.31 12.99
N TYR A 380 -7.16 -2.00 13.28
CA TYR A 380 -6.00 -1.15 13.06
C TYR A 380 -5.42 -0.71 14.41
N ALA A 381 -4.53 -1.53 14.95
CA ALA A 381 -3.88 -1.30 16.24
C ALA A 381 -2.43 -1.77 16.16
N THR A 382 -1.51 -1.01 16.76
CA THR A 382 -0.07 -1.33 16.74
C THR A 382 0.44 -1.84 18.09
N ASP A 383 -0.36 -1.63 19.13
CA ASP A 383 -0.02 -2.03 20.49
C ASP A 383 -0.23 -3.53 20.73
N HIS A 384 0.80 -4.22 21.20
CA HIS A 384 0.79 -5.69 21.34
C HIS A 384 -0.21 -6.18 22.38
N SER A 385 -0.40 -5.49 23.51
CA SER A 385 -1.37 -5.94 24.53
C SER A 385 -2.80 -5.73 24.04
N THR A 386 -3.06 -4.61 23.36
CA THR A 386 -4.35 -4.34 22.70
C THR A 386 -4.66 -5.43 21.67
N LEU A 387 -3.72 -5.73 20.77
CA LEU A 387 -3.86 -6.81 19.78
C LEU A 387 -4.18 -8.16 20.43
N LYS A 388 -3.48 -8.52 21.52
CA LYS A 388 -3.73 -9.78 22.25
C LYS A 388 -5.12 -9.85 22.88
N ILE A 389 -5.58 -8.78 23.52
CA ILE A 389 -6.90 -8.74 24.17
C ILE A 389 -8.00 -8.78 23.11
N ILE A 390 -7.90 -7.95 22.07
CA ILE A 390 -8.89 -7.89 21.00
C ILE A 390 -9.00 -9.22 20.26
N ARG A 391 -7.87 -9.93 20.04
CA ARG A 391 -7.89 -11.29 19.49
C ARG A 391 -8.85 -12.20 20.25
N ARG A 392 -8.75 -12.24 21.58
CA ARG A 392 -9.57 -13.11 22.44
C ARG A 392 -11.04 -12.74 22.39
N ILE A 393 -11.33 -11.45 22.28
CA ILE A 393 -12.70 -10.95 22.11
C ILE A 393 -13.25 -11.39 20.75
N LEU A 394 -12.48 -11.27 19.67
CA LEU A 394 -12.89 -11.72 18.33
C LEU A 394 -13.16 -13.23 18.28
N GLU A 395 -12.36 -14.05 18.98
CA GLU A 395 -12.57 -15.51 19.07
C GLU A 395 -13.94 -15.91 19.65
N THR A 396 -14.57 -15.03 20.44
CA THR A 396 -15.81 -15.32 21.17
C THR A 396 -17.02 -14.52 20.69
N HIS A 397 -16.82 -13.32 20.16
CA HIS A 397 -17.90 -12.37 19.85
C HIS A 397 -18.05 -12.08 18.35
N MET A 398 -17.09 -12.47 17.51
CA MET A 398 -17.21 -12.27 16.07
C MET A 398 -18.34 -13.17 15.51
N PRO A 399 -19.30 -12.64 14.73
CA PRO A 399 -20.33 -13.46 14.13
C PRO A 399 -19.74 -14.49 13.15
N ALA A 400 -20.29 -15.70 13.10
CA ALA A 400 -19.72 -16.82 12.35
C ALA A 400 -19.57 -16.57 10.83
N ASP A 401 -20.43 -15.71 10.25
CA ASP A 401 -20.43 -15.35 8.83
C ASP A 401 -19.58 -14.09 8.52
N VAL A 402 -18.84 -13.59 9.50
CA VAL A 402 -18.00 -12.39 9.40
C VAL A 402 -16.53 -12.78 9.45
N ARG A 403 -15.72 -12.11 8.62
CA ARG A 403 -14.28 -12.31 8.52
C ARG A 403 -13.52 -11.31 9.39
N CYS A 404 -12.22 -11.57 9.55
CA CYS A 404 -11.33 -10.67 10.28
C CYS A 404 -10.29 -10.08 9.33
N SER A 405 -9.85 -8.86 9.64
CA SER A 405 -8.65 -8.27 9.05
C SER A 405 -7.77 -7.65 10.13
N LEU A 406 -6.45 -7.77 9.97
CA LEU A 406 -5.47 -7.22 10.91
C LEU A 406 -4.51 -6.29 10.17
N LEU A 407 -4.40 -5.05 10.65
CA LEU A 407 -3.32 -4.12 10.35
C LEU A 407 -2.55 -3.84 11.65
N PRO A 408 -1.60 -4.72 12.02
CA PRO A 408 -1.07 -4.77 13.37
C PRO A 408 0.16 -3.87 13.60
N ALA A 409 0.65 -3.16 12.58
CA ALA A 409 1.81 -2.27 12.64
C ALA A 409 1.98 -1.49 11.33
N HIS A 410 2.90 -0.52 11.31
CA HIS A 410 3.40 0.17 10.11
C HIS A 410 4.74 -0.42 9.65
N GLY A 411 4.80 -0.89 8.40
CA GLY A 411 5.99 -1.56 7.81
C GLY A 411 5.98 -3.09 7.96
N ALA A 412 6.54 -3.79 6.97
CA ALA A 412 6.40 -5.25 6.85
C ALA A 412 7.06 -6.05 8.00
N ARG A 413 8.26 -5.68 8.44
CA ARG A 413 8.95 -6.34 9.57
C ARG A 413 8.19 -6.13 10.89
N ALA A 414 7.64 -4.94 11.10
CA ALA A 414 6.86 -4.63 12.30
C ALA A 414 5.53 -5.42 12.33
N VAL A 415 4.90 -5.63 11.18
CA VAL A 415 3.71 -6.47 11.05
C VAL A 415 4.02 -7.93 11.43
N GLU A 416 5.12 -8.47 10.94
CA GLU A 416 5.56 -9.83 11.28
C GLU A 416 5.81 -9.99 12.79
N ASN A 417 6.54 -9.05 13.39
CA ASN A 417 6.79 -9.02 14.83
C ASN A 417 5.49 -8.94 15.65
N SER A 418 4.54 -8.11 15.21
CA SER A 418 3.28 -7.90 15.92
C SER A 418 2.35 -9.10 15.82
N LEU A 419 2.32 -9.81 14.68
CA LEU A 419 1.58 -11.07 14.54
C LEU A 419 2.17 -12.19 15.41
N LYS A 420 3.51 -12.28 15.50
CA LYS A 420 4.18 -13.20 16.44
C LYS A 420 3.81 -12.86 17.89
N ALA A 421 3.85 -11.58 18.24
CA ALA A 421 3.51 -11.11 19.58
C ALA A 421 2.04 -11.37 19.92
N MET A 422 1.12 -11.23 18.96
CA MET A 422 -0.31 -11.46 19.15
C MET A 422 -0.67 -12.93 19.43
N GLU A 423 0.26 -13.86 19.16
CA GLU A 423 0.06 -15.31 19.32
C GLU A 423 -1.17 -15.81 18.55
N VAL A 424 -1.33 -15.34 17.30
CA VAL A 424 -2.46 -15.72 16.44
C VAL A 424 -2.51 -17.23 16.24
N ASP A 425 -3.69 -17.82 16.45
CA ASP A 425 -3.89 -19.24 16.22
C ASP A 425 -4.30 -19.54 14.77
N ARG A 426 -4.35 -20.83 14.45
CA ARG A 426 -4.68 -21.28 13.11
C ARG A 426 -6.14 -21.06 12.75
N GLU A 427 -7.03 -21.04 13.72
CA GLU A 427 -8.46 -20.91 13.47
C GLU A 427 -8.78 -19.49 12.99
N LEU A 428 -8.28 -18.48 13.70
CA LEU A 428 -8.39 -17.08 13.28
C LEU A 428 -7.78 -16.87 11.88
N MET A 429 -6.57 -17.38 11.67
CA MET A 429 -5.82 -17.18 10.43
C MET A 429 -6.45 -17.84 9.19
N ARG A 430 -7.38 -18.79 9.34
CA ARG A 430 -8.08 -19.43 8.21
C ARG A 430 -9.00 -18.49 7.45
N ASN A 431 -9.46 -17.42 8.09
CA ASN A 431 -10.41 -16.43 7.54
C ASN A 431 -9.94 -14.99 7.77
N CYS A 432 -8.64 -14.78 8.04
CA CYS A 432 -8.08 -13.48 8.36
C CYS A 432 -7.31 -12.89 7.18
N MET A 433 -7.68 -11.70 6.75
CA MET A 433 -6.89 -10.88 5.84
C MET A 433 -5.77 -10.18 6.62
N ILE A 434 -4.53 -10.30 6.17
CA ILE A 434 -3.41 -9.58 6.77
C ILE A 434 -3.09 -8.36 5.92
N TYR A 435 -3.11 -7.19 6.55
CA TYR A 435 -2.59 -5.97 5.96
C TYR A 435 -1.13 -5.80 6.37
N SER A 436 -0.28 -5.70 5.36
CA SER A 436 1.16 -5.44 5.50
C SER A 436 1.54 -4.30 4.54
N TRP A 437 2.82 -4.09 4.29
CA TRP A 437 3.29 -2.90 3.58
C TRP A 437 4.40 -3.22 2.58
N VAL A 438 4.44 -2.49 1.47
CA VAL A 438 5.63 -2.46 0.58
C VAL A 438 6.58 -1.31 0.92
N GLU A 439 6.17 -0.41 1.79
CA GLU A 439 6.92 0.75 2.28
C GLU A 439 6.44 1.16 3.67
N PHE A 440 7.21 1.97 4.38
CA PHE A 440 6.86 2.59 5.65
C PHE A 440 6.44 4.04 5.45
N ASP A 441 5.25 4.36 5.97
CA ASP A 441 4.63 5.69 5.93
C ASP A 441 5.55 6.79 6.47
N GLY A 442 6.32 6.50 7.52
CA GLY A 442 7.20 7.50 8.13
C GLY A 442 8.40 7.90 7.27
N ASN A 443 8.64 7.26 6.13
CA ASN A 443 9.82 7.44 5.28
C ASN A 443 9.47 7.87 3.83
N MET A 444 8.31 8.50 3.58
CA MET A 444 7.84 8.81 2.21
C MET A 444 8.81 9.61 1.34
N TYR A 445 9.63 10.47 1.95
CA TYR A 445 10.61 11.28 1.23
C TYR A 445 11.97 10.61 1.01
N LEU A 446 12.13 9.36 1.46
CA LEU A 446 13.34 8.55 1.33
C LEU A 446 13.11 7.34 0.42
N GLN A 447 14.19 6.84 -0.19
CA GLN A 447 14.18 5.55 -0.89
C GLN A 447 14.12 4.41 0.14
N GLN A 448 13.20 3.47 -0.11
CA GLN A 448 12.86 2.38 0.81
C GLN A 448 12.98 1.02 0.11
N ASN A 449 12.99 -0.05 0.89
CA ASN A 449 12.94 -1.42 0.39
C ASN A 449 12.42 -2.36 1.49
N ALA A 450 11.22 -2.92 1.30
CA ALA A 450 10.53 -3.75 2.31
C ALA A 450 10.60 -5.27 2.05
N VAL A 451 11.42 -5.72 1.09
CA VAL A 451 11.44 -7.11 0.61
C VAL A 451 11.73 -8.11 1.73
N GLU A 452 12.72 -7.87 2.58
CA GLU A 452 13.05 -8.81 3.66
C GLU A 452 11.87 -8.93 4.64
N GLY A 453 11.22 -7.83 4.98
CA GLY A 453 10.03 -7.83 5.85
C GLY A 453 8.86 -8.60 5.26
N ILE A 454 8.59 -8.44 3.96
CA ILE A 454 7.55 -9.22 3.25
C ILE A 454 7.92 -10.71 3.27
N GLY A 455 9.19 -11.04 3.06
CA GLY A 455 9.69 -12.41 3.02
C GLY A 455 9.52 -13.10 4.37
N GLN A 456 9.94 -12.44 5.44
CA GLN A 456 9.79 -12.91 6.82
C GLN A 456 8.31 -13.14 7.17
N LEU A 457 7.42 -12.22 6.79
CA LEU A 457 5.98 -12.39 6.99
C LEU A 457 5.44 -13.64 6.30
N LEU A 458 5.75 -13.82 5.01
CA LEU A 458 5.30 -14.99 4.24
C LEU A 458 5.86 -16.29 4.80
N LYS A 459 7.13 -16.31 5.19
CA LYS A 459 7.79 -17.47 5.83
C LYS A 459 7.11 -17.84 7.15
N PHE A 460 6.85 -16.84 8.00
CA PHE A 460 6.15 -17.01 9.28
C PHE A 460 4.73 -17.55 9.08
N LEU A 461 3.94 -16.93 8.21
CA LEU A 461 2.54 -17.32 7.98
C LEU A 461 2.44 -18.72 7.36
N THR A 462 3.29 -19.04 6.38
CA THR A 462 3.29 -20.36 5.72
C THR A 462 3.64 -21.47 6.71
N THR A 463 4.68 -21.25 7.53
CA THR A 463 5.11 -22.21 8.57
C THR A 463 4.01 -22.39 9.64
N SER A 464 3.39 -21.30 10.08
CA SER A 464 2.33 -21.32 11.10
C SER A 464 1.07 -22.07 10.65
N GLN A 465 0.85 -22.19 9.34
CA GLN A 465 -0.31 -22.85 8.71
C GLN A 465 -0.02 -24.28 8.20
N ASP A 466 1.07 -24.94 8.62
CA ASP A 466 1.50 -26.26 8.10
C ASP A 466 1.62 -26.28 6.56
N ASN A 467 2.11 -25.20 5.95
CA ASN A 467 2.20 -25.03 4.50
C ASN A 467 0.84 -25.10 3.77
N LYS A 468 -0.28 -24.88 4.47
CA LYS A 468 -1.58 -24.63 3.83
C LYS A 468 -1.65 -23.20 3.30
N GLN A 469 -2.51 -22.98 2.30
CA GLN A 469 -2.73 -21.65 1.73
C GLN A 469 -3.20 -20.67 2.81
N ILE A 470 -2.50 -19.53 2.91
CA ILE A 470 -2.88 -18.38 3.73
C ILE A 470 -4.17 -17.78 3.17
N TYR A 471 -5.06 -17.32 4.04
CA TYR A 471 -6.34 -16.75 3.62
C TYR A 471 -6.19 -15.52 2.74
N GLY A 472 -5.46 -14.50 3.17
CA GLY A 472 -5.22 -13.33 2.35
C GLY A 472 -4.15 -12.41 2.88
N ILE A 473 -3.47 -11.72 1.97
CA ILE A 473 -2.53 -10.64 2.25
C ILE A 473 -2.79 -9.53 1.25
N ASN A 474 -3.06 -8.31 1.75
CA ASN A 474 -3.04 -7.10 0.94
C ASN A 474 -1.93 -6.18 1.45
N LEU A 475 -1.08 -5.70 0.54
CA LEU A 475 0.02 -4.81 0.86
C LEU A 475 -0.43 -3.36 0.69
N ASN A 476 -0.20 -2.52 1.68
CA ASN A 476 -0.40 -1.08 1.59
C ASN A 476 0.79 -0.42 0.88
N HIS A 477 0.50 0.62 0.10
CA HIS A 477 1.47 1.53 -0.47
C HIS A 477 0.80 2.85 -0.90
N TRP A 478 1.61 3.87 -1.12
CA TRP A 478 1.23 5.13 -1.73
C TRP A 478 2.01 5.32 -3.03
N ARG A 479 3.35 5.22 -3.00
CA ARG A 479 4.20 5.42 -4.18
C ARG A 479 4.17 4.19 -5.07
N THR A 480 4.05 4.36 -6.39
CA THR A 480 3.91 3.22 -7.31
C THR A 480 5.25 2.80 -7.90
N ALA A 481 5.91 3.66 -8.69
CA ALA A 481 7.16 3.31 -9.36
C ALA A 481 8.31 3.01 -8.39
N GLU A 482 8.41 3.75 -7.28
CA GLU A 482 9.44 3.59 -6.27
C GLU A 482 9.39 2.24 -5.55
N ASN A 483 8.21 1.61 -5.52
CA ASN A 483 7.95 0.35 -4.81
C ASN A 483 7.89 -0.87 -5.70
N LYS A 484 8.25 -0.74 -6.99
CA LYS A 484 8.10 -1.84 -7.95
C LYS A 484 8.80 -3.13 -7.51
N THR A 485 10.01 -3.05 -6.95
CA THR A 485 10.76 -4.24 -6.53
C THR A 485 10.07 -4.96 -5.37
N ALA A 486 9.63 -4.22 -4.35
CA ALA A 486 8.90 -4.79 -3.21
C ALA A 486 7.52 -5.33 -3.62
N ALA A 487 6.78 -4.61 -4.48
CA ALA A 487 5.50 -5.08 -5.00
C ALA A 487 5.66 -6.36 -5.85
N LYS A 488 6.70 -6.42 -6.69
CA LYS A 488 7.03 -7.61 -7.48
C LYS A 488 7.34 -8.81 -6.60
N TYR A 489 8.20 -8.61 -5.59
CA TYR A 489 8.53 -9.65 -4.62
C TYR A 489 7.30 -10.14 -3.85
N GLY A 490 6.47 -9.23 -3.35
CA GLY A 490 5.21 -9.57 -2.67
C GLY A 490 4.28 -10.37 -3.57
N SER A 491 4.10 -9.95 -4.81
CA SER A 491 3.35 -10.71 -5.82
C SER A 491 3.88 -12.14 -5.98
N LEU A 492 5.18 -12.29 -6.27
CA LEU A 492 5.78 -13.60 -6.54
C LEU A 492 5.72 -14.52 -5.32
N THR A 493 6.03 -14.01 -4.13
CA THR A 493 6.02 -14.82 -2.90
C THR A 493 4.62 -15.23 -2.47
N MET A 494 3.61 -14.40 -2.71
CA MET A 494 2.21 -14.78 -2.49
C MET A 494 1.72 -15.87 -3.45
N ILE A 495 2.37 -16.04 -4.61
CA ILE A 495 2.09 -17.10 -5.59
C ILE A 495 2.91 -18.35 -5.27
N ARG A 496 4.22 -18.21 -5.10
CA ARG A 496 5.18 -19.34 -5.02
C ARG A 496 5.48 -19.80 -3.61
N GLY A 497 5.11 -19.02 -2.60
CA GLY A 497 5.62 -19.15 -1.25
C GLY A 497 6.89 -18.33 -1.06
N TYR A 498 7.52 -18.47 0.10
CA TYR A 498 8.74 -17.73 0.43
C TYR A 498 9.88 -18.00 -0.57
N ILE A 499 10.49 -16.92 -1.05
CA ILE A 499 11.67 -16.90 -1.92
C ILE A 499 12.75 -16.14 -1.17
N GLU A 500 13.99 -16.65 -1.14
CA GLU A 500 15.08 -15.92 -0.48
C GLU A 500 15.33 -14.57 -1.18
N PRO A 501 15.41 -13.44 -0.46
CA PRO A 501 15.54 -12.12 -1.07
C PRO A 501 16.73 -11.96 -2.04
N GLU A 502 17.89 -12.52 -1.71
CA GLU A 502 19.08 -12.49 -2.58
C GLU A 502 18.81 -13.18 -3.93
N GLU A 503 18.21 -14.38 -3.91
CA GLU A 503 17.81 -15.12 -5.11
C GLU A 503 16.82 -14.31 -5.96
N PHE A 504 15.84 -13.68 -5.30
CA PHE A 504 14.88 -12.82 -5.98
C PHE A 504 15.57 -11.61 -6.65
N TYR A 505 16.44 -10.89 -5.94
CA TYR A 505 17.09 -9.71 -6.51
C TYR A 505 17.94 -10.05 -7.72
N GLU A 506 18.69 -11.15 -7.67
CA GLU A 506 19.49 -11.59 -8.81
C GLU A 506 18.61 -11.95 -10.02
N SER A 507 17.54 -12.71 -9.78
CA SER A 507 16.58 -13.09 -10.83
C SER A 507 15.87 -11.88 -11.43
N TYR A 508 15.43 -10.94 -10.58
CA TYR A 508 14.75 -9.73 -11.03
C TYR A 508 15.70 -8.83 -11.83
N ALA A 509 16.93 -8.60 -11.34
CA ALA A 509 17.95 -7.86 -12.07
C ALA A 509 18.28 -8.49 -13.43
N GLN A 510 18.40 -9.82 -13.49
CA GLN A 510 18.59 -10.55 -14.74
C GLN A 510 17.42 -10.33 -15.70
N SER A 511 16.19 -10.35 -15.19
CA SER A 511 14.98 -10.15 -15.99
C SER A 511 14.93 -8.75 -16.62
N LEU A 512 15.41 -7.73 -15.90
CA LEU A 512 15.52 -6.35 -16.37
C LEU A 512 16.71 -6.13 -17.33
N GLY A 513 17.63 -7.10 -17.41
CA GLY A 513 18.84 -7.00 -18.22
C GLY A 513 19.95 -6.18 -17.57
N ILE A 514 20.00 -6.13 -16.24
CA ILE A 514 21.10 -5.55 -15.46
C ILE A 514 22.30 -6.51 -15.54
N ALA A 515 23.49 -5.97 -15.81
CA ALA A 515 24.68 -6.79 -16.11
C ALA A 515 25.29 -7.47 -14.88
N ASP A 516 25.48 -6.73 -13.78
CA ASP A 516 26.06 -7.24 -12.54
C ASP A 516 24.97 -7.50 -11.49
N THR A 517 24.31 -8.66 -11.64
CA THR A 517 23.18 -9.06 -10.78
C THR A 517 23.59 -9.30 -9.32
N PRO A 518 24.76 -9.88 -8.97
CA PRO A 518 25.15 -10.03 -7.56
C PRO A 518 25.41 -8.69 -6.87
N ARG A 519 25.99 -7.72 -7.58
CA ARG A 519 26.17 -6.37 -7.02
C ARG A 519 24.83 -5.66 -6.82
N TYR A 520 23.90 -5.81 -7.75
CA TYR A 520 22.54 -5.28 -7.58
C TYR A 520 21.86 -5.89 -6.35
N ALA A 521 21.94 -7.21 -6.17
CA ALA A 521 21.39 -7.90 -5.01
C ALA A 521 22.02 -7.40 -3.69
N SER A 522 23.34 -7.22 -3.67
CA SER A 522 24.05 -6.65 -2.52
C SER A 522 23.61 -5.21 -2.21
N ALA A 523 23.39 -4.39 -3.24
CA ALA A 523 22.91 -3.01 -3.08
C ALA A 523 21.49 -2.96 -2.51
N MET A 524 20.59 -3.81 -3.01
CA MET A 524 19.22 -3.91 -2.52
C MET A 524 19.15 -4.44 -1.08
N ALA A 525 19.97 -5.44 -0.73
CA ALA A 525 20.05 -5.95 0.64
C ALA A 525 20.52 -4.85 1.61
N LEU A 526 21.58 -4.11 1.24
CA LEU A 526 22.05 -2.98 2.05
C LEU A 526 20.99 -1.87 2.16
N LEU A 527 20.23 -1.60 1.10
CA LEU A 527 19.14 -0.63 1.12
C LEU A 527 18.02 -1.04 2.10
N ASP A 528 17.63 -2.32 2.11
CA ASP A 528 16.62 -2.84 3.06
C ASP A 528 17.10 -2.70 4.51
N GLU A 529 18.35 -3.08 4.79
CA GLU A 529 18.96 -2.90 6.12
C GLU A 529 19.03 -1.41 6.54
N THR A 530 19.39 -0.54 5.60
CA THR A 530 19.47 0.91 5.85
C THR A 530 18.08 1.50 6.15
N ASP A 531 17.05 1.10 5.39
CA ASP A 531 15.67 1.54 5.59
C ASP A 531 15.11 1.07 6.95
N ASP A 532 15.39 -0.17 7.38
CA ASP A 532 15.02 -0.64 8.71
C ASP A 532 15.71 0.17 9.83
N GLN A 533 16.98 0.54 9.64
CA GLN A 533 17.67 1.44 10.55
C GLN A 533 17.03 2.83 10.59
N VAL A 534 16.63 3.40 9.43
CA VAL A 534 15.92 4.67 9.36
C VAL A 534 14.64 4.60 10.18
N ARG A 535 13.78 3.59 9.95
CA ARG A 535 12.54 3.41 10.71
C ARG A 535 12.81 3.43 12.21
N ASN A 536 13.75 2.61 12.68
CA ASN A 536 13.97 2.40 14.11
C ASN A 536 14.74 3.56 14.79
N ARG A 537 15.53 4.34 14.05
CA ARG A 537 16.48 5.32 14.64
C ARG A 537 16.18 6.76 14.29
N LEU A 538 15.47 7.00 13.19
CA LEU A 538 15.06 8.29 12.65
C LEU A 538 13.55 8.24 12.31
N SER A 539 12.75 7.79 13.28
CA SER A 539 11.29 7.65 13.17
C SER A 539 10.65 8.86 12.52
N ASN A 540 9.81 8.62 11.50
CA ASN A 540 8.99 9.65 10.82
C ASN A 540 9.79 10.79 10.16
N ILE A 541 11.07 10.56 9.85
CA ILE A 541 11.94 11.55 9.18
C ILE A 541 11.48 11.90 7.76
N GLY A 542 10.68 11.05 7.12
CA GLY A 542 10.10 11.30 5.80
C GLY A 542 8.57 11.44 5.82
N PHE A 543 7.92 11.60 6.97
CA PHE A 543 6.46 11.58 7.04
C PHE A 543 5.84 12.79 6.33
N CYS A 544 4.77 12.58 5.58
CA CYS A 544 4.31 13.51 4.55
C CYS A 544 3.17 14.45 4.98
N PHE A 545 3.07 14.75 6.28
CA PHE A 545 2.03 15.61 6.86
C PHE A 545 2.60 16.68 7.79
N ALA A 546 2.42 17.96 7.44
CA ALA A 546 3.10 19.09 8.09
C ALA A 546 2.85 19.20 9.60
N ASP A 547 1.62 18.97 10.05
CA ASP A 547 1.29 19.18 11.47
C ASP A 547 1.90 18.10 12.37
N CYS A 548 2.21 16.92 11.84
CA CYS A 548 2.92 15.88 12.58
C CYS A 548 4.39 16.23 12.83
N TRP A 549 4.99 17.10 12.02
CA TRP A 549 6.32 17.61 12.27
C TRP A 549 6.35 18.67 13.37
N TRP A 550 5.20 19.27 13.71
CA TRP A 550 5.13 20.47 14.54
C TRP A 550 4.66 20.15 15.97
N ASN A 551 5.36 20.70 16.97
CA ASN A 551 4.98 20.57 18.39
C ASN A 551 5.01 21.91 19.15
N GLY A 552 4.96 23.04 18.45
CA GLY A 552 5.11 24.38 19.04
C GLY A 552 6.57 24.78 19.34
N ARG A 553 7.56 23.96 18.93
CA ARG A 553 9.01 24.23 19.05
C ARG A 553 9.75 23.72 17.81
N LEU A 554 10.87 23.02 17.97
CA LEU A 554 11.65 22.43 16.89
C LEU A 554 11.00 21.18 16.26
N GLY A 555 9.86 20.70 16.78
CA GLY A 555 9.21 19.54 16.18
C GLY A 555 10.07 18.29 16.22
N TYR A 556 9.96 17.45 15.19
CA TYR A 556 10.84 16.28 15.01
C TYR A 556 12.32 16.63 14.84
N PHE A 557 12.66 17.80 14.31
CA PHE A 557 14.07 18.22 14.21
C PHE A 557 14.74 18.33 15.58
N GLY A 558 13.97 18.56 16.65
CA GLY A 558 14.47 18.58 18.01
C GLY A 558 14.75 17.21 18.61
N ALA A 559 14.26 16.12 17.99
CA ALA A 559 14.36 14.76 18.51
C ALA A 559 15.49 13.94 17.86
N TYR A 560 15.96 14.34 16.68
CA TYR A 560 16.98 13.57 15.95
C TYR A 560 18.40 13.80 16.47
N GLU A 561 19.15 12.71 16.61
CA GLU A 561 20.57 12.75 16.94
C GLU A 561 21.42 12.95 15.66
N PRO A 562 22.24 14.02 15.57
CA PRO A 562 23.01 14.32 14.35
C PRO A 562 23.91 13.16 13.92
N GLN A 563 24.54 12.47 14.86
CA GLN A 563 25.43 11.34 14.57
C GLN A 563 24.70 10.19 13.88
N ARG A 564 23.44 9.92 14.25
CA ARG A 564 22.62 8.87 13.60
C ARG A 564 22.31 9.24 12.16
N ILE A 565 21.97 10.50 11.90
CA ILE A 565 21.75 11.02 10.54
C ILE A 565 23.01 10.86 9.70
N THR A 566 24.18 11.26 10.23
CA THR A 566 25.45 11.12 9.52
C THR A 566 25.73 9.65 9.17
N THR A 567 25.57 8.72 10.12
CA THR A 567 25.79 7.28 9.88
C THR A 567 24.88 6.74 8.78
N ILE A 568 23.57 6.98 8.86
CA ILE A 568 22.59 6.51 7.87
C ILE A 568 22.86 7.12 6.49
N ARG A 569 23.25 8.39 6.43
CA ARG A 569 23.62 9.05 5.18
C ARG A 569 24.83 8.39 4.51
N GLU A 570 25.84 7.98 5.28
CA GLU A 570 26.99 7.25 4.72
C GLU A 570 26.60 5.85 4.22
N GLU A 571 25.61 5.19 4.81
CA GLU A 571 25.08 3.92 4.30
C GLU A 571 24.36 4.13 2.94
N TYR A 572 23.49 5.13 2.82
CA TYR A 572 22.86 5.48 1.53
C TYR A 572 23.88 5.85 0.44
N LYS A 573 24.99 6.52 0.79
CA LYS A 573 26.07 6.79 -0.19
C LYS A 573 26.69 5.50 -0.72
N ARG A 574 26.94 4.52 0.15
CA ARG A 574 27.47 3.21 -0.27
C ARG A 574 26.48 2.48 -1.17
N VAL A 575 25.18 2.52 -0.84
CA VAL A 575 24.12 1.97 -1.70
C VAL A 575 24.15 2.63 -3.09
N LEU A 576 24.24 3.97 -3.13
CA LEU A 576 24.31 4.72 -4.38
C LEU A 576 25.54 4.33 -5.22
N GLU A 577 26.71 4.22 -4.61
CA GLU A 577 27.96 3.82 -5.28
C GLU A 577 27.84 2.43 -5.94
N LEU A 578 27.17 1.48 -5.27
CA LEU A 578 26.92 0.15 -5.82
C LEU A 578 26.01 0.21 -7.05
N PHE A 579 24.89 0.95 -6.98
CA PHE A 579 23.98 1.10 -8.13
C PHE A 579 24.63 1.85 -9.30
N GLN A 580 25.37 2.92 -9.03
CA GLN A 580 26.10 3.65 -10.06
C GLN A 580 27.12 2.76 -10.76
N THR A 581 27.77 1.86 -10.02
CA THR A 581 28.68 0.86 -10.60
C THR A 581 27.93 -0.15 -11.48
N CYS A 582 26.79 -0.71 -11.00
CA CYS A 582 25.94 -1.59 -11.83
C CYS A 582 25.49 -0.91 -13.12
N ARG A 583 25.26 0.41 -13.09
CA ARG A 583 24.79 1.18 -14.26
C ARG A 583 25.84 1.28 -15.35
N ILE A 584 27.13 1.40 -15.00
CA ILE A 584 28.23 1.54 -15.98
C ILE A 584 28.26 0.34 -16.94
N ASP A 585 28.01 -0.86 -16.41
CA ASP A 585 28.11 -2.11 -17.16
C ASP A 585 26.78 -2.54 -17.81
N THR A 586 25.67 -1.88 -17.47
CA THR A 586 24.33 -2.24 -17.94
C THR A 586 23.99 -1.54 -19.26
N ALA A 587 23.98 -2.29 -20.35
CA ALA A 587 23.71 -1.77 -21.70
C ALA A 587 22.23 -1.77 -22.11
N THR A 588 21.36 -2.47 -21.38
CA THR A 588 19.94 -2.53 -21.71
C THR A 588 19.23 -1.25 -21.26
N ALA A 589 18.32 -0.72 -22.09
CA ALA A 589 17.55 0.47 -21.75
C ALA A 589 16.69 0.25 -20.48
N ASN A 590 16.08 -0.93 -20.36
CA ASN A 590 15.24 -1.27 -19.21
C ASN A 590 16.03 -1.28 -17.90
N GLY A 591 17.16 -2.00 -17.86
CA GLY A 591 18.02 -2.04 -16.69
C GLY A 591 18.65 -0.67 -16.38
N SER A 592 19.06 0.08 -17.40
CA SER A 592 19.62 1.42 -17.21
C SER A 592 18.59 2.40 -16.63
N ASN A 593 17.36 2.41 -17.16
CA ASN A 593 16.29 3.29 -16.68
C ASN A 593 15.89 2.95 -15.25
N ASP A 594 15.86 1.66 -14.89
CA ASP A 594 15.63 1.23 -13.51
C ASP A 594 16.69 1.77 -12.55
N LEU A 595 17.95 1.53 -12.87
CA LEU A 595 19.08 1.99 -12.06
C LEU A 595 19.13 3.53 -11.96
N GLU A 596 18.73 4.24 -13.01
CA GLU A 596 18.66 5.70 -13.01
C GLU A 596 17.56 6.23 -12.08
N LEU A 597 16.37 5.62 -12.09
CA LEU A 597 15.30 5.97 -11.16
C LEU A 597 15.72 5.74 -9.70
N ILE A 598 16.27 4.55 -9.39
CA ILE A 598 16.71 4.22 -8.02
C ILE A 598 17.82 5.18 -7.56
N ALA A 599 18.81 5.45 -8.43
CA ALA A 599 19.88 6.40 -8.11
C ALA A 599 19.34 7.80 -7.83
N ASN A 600 18.42 8.31 -8.65
CA ASN A 600 17.77 9.61 -8.44
C ASN A 600 17.05 9.69 -7.08
N ARG A 601 16.33 8.64 -6.68
CA ARG A 601 15.62 8.61 -5.39
C ARG A 601 16.58 8.51 -4.19
N ILE A 602 17.69 7.79 -4.32
CA ILE A 602 18.74 7.78 -3.28
C ILE A 602 19.43 9.15 -3.19
N GLU A 603 19.70 9.81 -4.32
CA GLU A 603 20.25 11.16 -4.33
C GLU A 603 19.30 12.15 -3.64
N CYS A 604 17.99 12.07 -3.92
CA CYS A 604 16.96 12.82 -3.19
C CYS A 604 16.98 12.52 -1.68
N THR A 605 17.14 11.25 -1.30
CA THR A 605 17.26 10.83 0.11
C THR A 605 18.45 11.51 0.79
N LEU A 606 19.61 11.54 0.11
CA LEU A 606 20.82 12.18 0.63
C LEU A 606 20.62 13.70 0.80
N ILE A 607 19.97 14.37 -0.16
CA ILE A 607 19.64 15.80 -0.07
C ILE A 607 18.70 16.06 1.11
N HIS A 608 17.67 15.24 1.29
CA HIS A 608 16.74 15.34 2.41
C HIS A 608 17.46 15.13 3.76
N LEU A 609 18.31 14.12 3.89
CA LEU A 609 19.10 13.90 5.11
C LEU A 609 20.06 15.05 5.41
N ASN A 610 20.64 15.70 4.40
CA ASN A 610 21.44 16.91 4.58
C ASN A 610 20.59 18.07 5.14
N MET A 611 19.37 18.24 4.65
CA MET A 611 18.43 19.23 5.16
C MET A 611 18.15 18.99 6.65
N VAL A 612 17.81 17.76 7.02
CA VAL A 612 17.52 17.40 8.42
C VAL A 612 18.76 17.60 9.30
N GLU A 613 19.94 17.16 8.86
CA GLU A 613 21.22 17.36 9.57
C GLU A 613 21.48 18.85 9.83
N VAL A 614 21.22 19.73 8.85
CA VAL A 614 21.33 21.18 9.03
C VAL A 614 20.33 21.69 10.07
N MET A 615 19.07 21.26 10.01
CA MET A 615 18.04 21.68 10.97
C MET A 615 18.36 21.25 12.41
N THR A 616 19.04 20.12 12.63
CA THR A 616 19.47 19.71 13.98
C THR A 616 20.44 20.70 14.65
N GLN A 617 21.11 21.57 13.88
CA GLN A 617 21.98 22.62 14.44
C GLN A 617 21.21 23.61 15.33
N LEU A 618 19.90 23.76 15.08
CA LEU A 618 19.03 24.59 15.92
C LEU A 618 18.87 24.03 17.34
N GLN A 619 19.14 22.75 17.61
CA GLN A 619 19.05 22.20 18.96
C GLN A 619 20.01 22.93 19.93
N ALA A 620 21.22 23.30 19.47
CA ALA A 620 22.20 24.02 20.27
C ALA A 620 21.79 25.47 20.56
N VAL A 621 21.03 26.09 19.66
CA VAL A 621 20.62 27.50 19.74
C VAL A 621 19.28 27.65 20.46
N CYS A 622 18.33 26.77 20.14
CA CYS A 622 16.91 26.88 20.48
C CYS A 622 16.43 25.81 21.48
N GLY A 623 17.19 24.73 21.70
CA GLY A 623 16.72 23.55 22.43
C GLY A 623 16.37 23.83 23.90
N SER A 624 17.06 24.77 24.54
CA SER A 624 16.82 25.16 25.95
C SER A 624 16.19 26.53 26.13
N LEU A 625 16.09 27.33 25.06
CA LEU A 625 15.60 28.71 25.13
C LEU A 625 14.15 28.81 24.64
N PRO A 626 13.27 29.48 25.40
CA PRO A 626 11.93 29.79 24.92
C PRO A 626 11.96 30.63 23.62
N PRO A 627 10.99 30.45 22.71
CA PRO A 627 10.79 31.35 21.59
C PRO A 627 10.78 32.83 22.00
N GLY A 628 11.29 33.71 21.14
CA GLY A 628 11.32 35.16 21.39
C GLY A 628 12.36 35.64 22.42
N THR A 629 13.08 34.73 23.08
CA THR A 629 14.14 35.07 24.05
C THR A 629 15.55 35.05 23.48
N LEU A 630 15.68 34.75 22.18
CA LEU A 630 16.96 34.70 21.48
C LEU A 630 17.58 36.10 21.35
N SER A 631 18.90 36.18 21.54
CA SER A 631 19.68 37.37 21.18
C SER A 631 19.69 37.59 19.66
N GLU A 632 20.01 38.81 19.21
CA GLU A 632 20.09 39.11 17.76
C GLU A 632 21.10 38.22 17.01
N ALA A 633 22.20 37.83 17.65
CA ALA A 633 23.16 36.88 17.07
C ALA A 633 22.53 35.49 16.89
N GLN A 634 21.80 34.99 17.90
CA GLN A 634 21.12 33.69 17.81
C GLN A 634 19.97 33.71 16.81
N LYS A 635 19.22 34.82 16.69
CA LYS A 635 18.22 34.99 15.63
C LYS A 635 18.84 34.93 14.25
N HIS A 636 19.99 35.57 14.05
CA HIS A 636 20.74 35.47 12.80
C HIS A 636 21.18 34.03 12.51
N ASP A 637 21.63 33.29 13.52
CA ASP A 637 21.98 31.87 13.37
C ASP A 637 20.76 31.03 12.95
N VAL A 638 19.59 31.26 13.57
CA VAL A 638 18.33 30.60 13.18
C VAL A 638 17.99 30.88 11.72
N ILE A 639 18.02 32.14 11.30
CA ILE A 639 17.74 32.54 9.90
C ILE A 639 18.73 31.87 8.94
N SER A 640 20.01 31.84 9.29
CA SER A 640 21.06 31.24 8.45
C SER A 640 20.84 29.73 8.27
N VAL A 641 20.55 29.02 9.36
CA VAL A 641 20.29 27.57 9.33
C VAL A 641 19.02 27.26 8.54
N CYS A 642 17.92 27.96 8.80
CA CYS A 642 16.65 27.75 8.08
C CYS A 642 16.79 28.06 6.59
N THR A 643 17.49 29.13 6.21
CA THR A 643 17.74 29.49 4.80
C THR A 643 18.53 28.40 4.08
N ARG A 644 19.55 27.83 4.74
CA ARG A 644 20.31 26.70 4.18
C ARG A 644 19.45 25.46 4.01
N ALA A 645 18.62 25.13 5.01
CA ALA A 645 17.71 24.00 4.95
C ALA A 645 16.68 24.15 3.81
N LEU A 646 16.11 25.34 3.62
CA LEU A 646 15.22 25.65 2.49
C LEU A 646 15.94 25.49 1.14
N GLY A 647 17.22 25.86 1.04
CA GLY A 647 18.03 25.60 -0.16
C GLY A 647 18.13 24.10 -0.50
N TYR A 648 18.26 23.22 0.50
CA TYR A 648 18.20 21.78 0.27
C TYR A 648 16.79 21.29 -0.09
N CYS A 649 15.73 21.94 0.39
CA CYS A 649 14.38 21.63 -0.06
C CYS A 649 14.20 21.95 -1.55
N ASP A 650 14.71 23.10 -2.01
CA ASP A 650 14.69 23.45 -3.43
C ASP A 650 15.52 22.47 -4.26
N GLU A 651 16.71 22.09 -3.79
CA GLU A 651 17.55 21.08 -4.43
C GLU A 651 16.85 19.71 -4.52
N TYR A 652 16.15 19.29 -3.46
CA TYR A 652 15.38 18.04 -3.44
C TYR A 652 14.31 18.08 -4.53
N MET A 653 13.50 19.13 -4.58
CA MET A 653 12.41 19.25 -5.54
C MET A 653 12.92 19.31 -6.98
N GLU A 654 13.98 20.09 -7.25
CA GLU A 654 14.61 20.15 -8.56
C GLU A 654 15.14 18.78 -8.99
N HIS A 655 15.81 18.08 -8.08
CA HIS A 655 16.39 16.76 -8.37
C HIS A 655 15.32 15.70 -8.60
N TYR A 656 14.27 15.67 -7.76
CA TYR A 656 13.17 14.72 -7.87
C TYR A 656 12.40 14.90 -9.19
N CYS A 657 12.16 16.16 -9.60
CA CYS A 657 11.45 16.48 -10.85
C CYS A 657 12.20 16.06 -12.13
N ARG A 658 13.46 15.62 -12.04
CA ARG A 658 14.18 15.08 -13.20
C ARG A 658 13.56 13.77 -13.71
N ILE A 659 12.92 12.99 -12.83
CA ILE A 659 12.28 11.71 -13.16
C ILE A 659 10.96 11.58 -12.40
N LEU A 660 9.85 11.83 -13.09
CA LEU A 660 8.47 11.68 -12.59
C LEU A 660 7.75 10.60 -13.41
N PRO A 661 7.93 9.31 -13.07
CA PRO A 661 7.39 8.19 -13.85
C PRO A 661 5.86 8.07 -13.77
N ASP A 662 5.23 8.61 -12.72
CA ASP A 662 3.80 8.50 -12.47
C ASP A 662 3.26 9.67 -11.65
N ARG A 663 1.93 9.69 -11.50
CA ARG A 663 1.19 10.68 -10.70
C ARG A 663 1.51 10.61 -9.20
N GLY A 664 1.91 9.44 -8.70
CA GLY A 664 2.37 9.30 -7.32
C GLY A 664 3.66 10.09 -7.06
N SER A 665 4.57 10.10 -8.03
CA SER A 665 5.80 10.90 -8.00
C SER A 665 5.51 12.41 -8.02
N GLU A 666 4.54 12.84 -8.82
CA GLU A 666 4.03 14.23 -8.78
C GLU A 666 3.46 14.57 -7.39
N GLY A 667 2.70 13.65 -6.81
CA GLY A 667 2.17 13.76 -5.45
C GLY A 667 3.25 13.90 -4.39
N THR A 668 4.38 13.17 -4.51
CA THR A 668 5.49 13.22 -3.55
C THR A 668 6.10 14.61 -3.51
N VAL A 669 6.38 15.21 -4.68
CA VAL A 669 7.01 16.53 -4.72
C VAL A 669 6.05 17.65 -4.29
N ILE A 670 4.76 17.53 -4.62
CA ILE A 670 3.72 18.44 -4.14
C ILE A 670 3.61 18.36 -2.61
N SER A 671 3.53 17.16 -2.06
CA SER A 671 3.51 16.95 -0.62
C SER A 671 4.76 17.53 0.06
N TYR A 672 5.94 17.29 -0.52
CA TYR A 672 7.20 17.80 0.02
C TYR A 672 7.20 19.33 0.13
N TYR A 673 6.75 20.02 -0.94
CA TYR A 673 6.66 21.48 -0.98
C TYR A 673 5.76 22.05 0.13
N HIS A 674 4.59 21.43 0.34
CA HIS A 674 3.61 21.90 1.33
C HIS A 674 3.95 21.47 2.76
N THR A 675 4.87 20.50 2.93
CA THR A 675 5.25 19.97 4.24
C THR A 675 6.53 20.62 4.78
N LEU A 676 7.70 20.29 4.22
CA LEU A 676 8.98 20.65 4.85
C LEU A 676 9.26 22.16 4.84
N PRO A 677 9.14 22.88 3.71
CA PRO A 677 9.30 24.34 3.69
C PRO A 677 8.36 25.04 4.66
N SER A 678 7.09 24.62 4.72
CA SER A 678 6.08 25.17 5.63
C SER A 678 6.50 25.04 7.10
N VAL A 679 6.97 23.86 7.51
CA VAL A 679 7.46 23.62 8.88
C VAL A 679 8.70 24.46 9.17
N ILE A 680 9.67 24.54 8.25
CA ILE A 680 10.91 25.31 8.42
C ILE A 680 10.59 26.81 8.55
N HIS A 681 9.66 27.34 7.75
CA HIS A 681 9.21 28.72 7.86
C HIS A 681 8.54 29.00 9.22
N LYS A 682 7.67 28.11 9.70
CA LYS A 682 7.05 28.22 11.04
C LYS A 682 8.10 28.24 12.16
N ILE A 683 9.12 27.38 12.10
CA ILE A 683 10.23 27.36 13.07
C ILE A 683 10.99 28.69 13.03
N MET A 684 11.35 29.16 11.83
CA MET A 684 12.09 30.41 11.66
C MET A 684 11.31 31.59 12.23
N GLU A 685 10.02 31.72 11.89
CA GLU A 685 9.16 32.79 12.38
C GLU A 685 9.05 32.78 13.90
N LEU A 686 8.71 31.62 14.49
CA LEU A 686 8.54 31.45 15.93
C LEU A 686 9.77 31.92 16.72
N TYR A 687 10.96 31.51 16.30
CA TYR A 687 12.18 31.80 17.05
C TYR A 687 12.73 33.22 16.79
N VAL A 688 12.46 33.80 15.62
CA VAL A 688 12.90 35.16 15.27
C VAL A 688 11.99 36.23 15.86
N THR A 689 10.67 36.06 15.75
CA THR A 689 9.67 37.07 16.17
C THR A 689 9.12 36.80 17.57
N GLY A 690 9.17 35.55 18.05
CA GLY A 690 8.59 35.12 19.32
C GLY A 690 7.13 34.66 19.23
N SER A 691 6.52 34.75 18.05
CA SER A 691 5.16 34.29 17.77
C SER A 691 5.08 33.76 16.35
N ILE A 692 3.98 33.08 16.03
CA ILE A 692 3.62 32.78 14.64
C ILE A 692 2.33 33.57 14.40
N GLU A 693 2.22 34.25 13.26
CA GLU A 693 0.90 34.72 12.82
C GLU A 693 0.02 33.49 12.63
N GLU A 694 -0.90 33.25 13.57
CA GLU A 694 -1.88 32.18 13.45
C GLU A 694 -2.74 32.43 12.20
N SER A 695 -2.38 31.82 11.07
CA SER A 695 -3.43 31.32 10.20
C SER A 695 -4.15 30.28 11.05
N LYS A 696 -5.43 30.52 11.35
CA LYS A 696 -6.27 29.51 11.99
C LYS A 696 -6.02 28.21 11.22
N PRO A 697 -5.55 27.14 11.86
CA PRO A 697 -5.64 25.85 11.22
C PRO A 697 -7.13 25.65 10.99
N ASP A 698 -7.53 25.44 9.73
CA ASP A 698 -8.74 24.67 9.51
C ASP A 698 -8.41 23.34 10.19
N SER A 699 -8.93 23.15 11.41
CA SER A 699 -8.78 21.91 12.15
C SER A 699 -9.50 20.88 11.31
N HIS A 700 -8.79 20.24 10.39
CA HIS A 700 -9.34 19.15 9.63
C HIS A 700 -9.63 18.07 10.67
N ALA A 701 -10.91 17.80 10.90
CA ALA A 701 -11.38 16.72 11.78
C ALA A 701 -10.83 15.34 11.37
N ASP A 702 -10.13 15.29 10.24
CA ASP A 702 -9.56 14.12 9.56
C ASP A 702 -8.02 14.10 9.56
N ALA A 703 -7.30 14.90 10.35
CA ALA A 703 -5.83 14.86 10.31
C ALA A 703 -5.26 13.47 10.65
N PRO A 704 -4.30 12.93 9.86
CA PRO A 704 -3.66 11.66 10.14
C PRO A 704 -2.86 11.74 11.44
N PRO A 705 -2.81 10.65 12.20
CA PRO A 705 -1.81 10.54 13.23
C PRO A 705 -0.42 10.30 12.64
N SER A 706 0.62 10.54 13.44
CA SER A 706 1.96 10.07 13.08
C SER A 706 2.02 8.55 13.19
N PRO A 707 2.70 7.86 12.26
CA PRO A 707 2.92 6.43 12.34
C PRO A 707 3.56 6.07 13.68
N ALA A 708 2.95 5.11 14.37
CA ALA A 708 3.47 4.57 15.60
C ALA A 708 4.56 3.53 15.29
N ILE A 709 5.65 3.55 16.06
CA ILE A 709 6.75 2.58 15.94
C ILE A 709 6.77 1.65 17.14
#